data_AF-A0A1S1NBS3-F1
#
_entry.id   AF-A0A1S1NBS3-F1
#
_cell.length_a   1.000
_cell.length_b   1.000
_cell.length_c   1.000
_cell.angle_alpha   90.00
_cell.angle_beta   90.00
_cell.angle_gamma   90.00
#
_symmetry.space_group_name_H-M   'P 1'
#
loop_
_entity.id
_entity.type
_entity.pdbx_description
1 polymer ?
#
loop_
_entity_poly.entity_id
_entity_poly.type
_entity_poly.pdbx_seq_one_letter_code
_entity_poly.pdbx_strand_id
1 'polypeptide(L)'
;MNTMEWALLDTKLVEQYLNTYIREREIDLGQCRYAGSYQYALPLSDDGVQVLFDIQHYSMTGYHSYHMPVAIHEAGVTTELNDINVLLVHMCNALAQVSSTEASDEFFKKVTNSVRYCRHYVNEVVKHSHSTQQRDEFILAEQGLLLGHPFHVTSKACQGFSDEDLARYSPELGAAFKLHYFALSPALMKQRVISNYEIPQDPIMLDEAKALLGERLDEYQLLPCHPWQANHLLEDDAVKLYLAEDEIISLGPMGETVWPTSSVRTVFAPKQGLFVKLALDVRITNFIRNNPPSHLERALDASEIIVENQLDKGIERLRLLPEIAYQTINNEVLAASFAVLYRQGLSESMQAQTRILAALVEESPITGTMPLSDFIRAAAQAHNTTVNETFLRQWWYGYLDAALLPTLRLFASSGVSLEAHLQNALMYFENGWPSMLVVRDMEGCSVSSQRQPNLDPNSSASYSENEAWFRYQYYVVVNHIAHVLSAVARNHAISEEALWSVTREFLQSVANDDIAKPQATALLNCATLPAKGNLLSTLHGCGESPVWVDIDNPLRYQSELSLSAQQCSEQRVVTQLIEALLYEKVLPYHWQNSKLILPLDEQTHYEVIARKTAHFERIRIDYPTLVRHHQGRSSALSLAKMMTDLAKLELAPADVWSRFYDELHHTTQKHSQVLAAKPQTPLRDMDYAQCEAKISNGHLYHPSFKSRLGFTLKDNASYGPELANPMHLRWLAVDLQLVSANFAKGHSIQSLARNHFNDGQLLQIEAQLKAYGATLEQVMLLPVHPWQWEHIGEIYFAASKGLYPIEIDGHRYLPQQSIRTLSDYSDVTALSVKLALSITNTSTSRVLAPHTIANAGMISDWLCSLLQDNDAWQQVTKPIILKEVAGVSVLSQPMLSAQYGALGCIWRESVYQYVQSPESVVPVTALMQLDIDDKPLIAPWVEQHGLTTWLSALVDHVYIPVMHMLWQHGVAMESHAQNMLLVHKQGLPTQAALKDFHDGVRFSVALLDKPELLPGLIESPAEHARVNPNSFLQTDCKDELRDFTQDALCFVNLAELGWFIEQHFAFSGEAFWDLVRSRIERYQSAHSHLSERFEMFDFFAPSIDVEQLACRRFMPEQRLRVMSVSNPLADAKPESTNE
;
A
#
# COMPACT_ATOMS: atom_id res chain seq x y z
N MET A 1 14.26 44.30 -11.25
CA MET A 1 13.09 43.62 -11.85
C MET A 1 12.12 43.41 -10.70
N ASN A 2 10.94 44.02 -10.75
CA ASN A 2 9.91 43.87 -9.72
C ASN A 2 9.47 42.41 -9.69
N THR A 3 9.75 41.70 -8.60
CA THR A 3 9.11 40.43 -8.28
C THR A 3 7.61 40.69 -8.19
N MET A 4 6.83 40.15 -9.13
CA MET A 4 5.37 40.12 -8.99
C MET A 4 5.06 39.18 -7.83
N GLU A 5 4.68 39.74 -6.69
CA GLU A 5 4.19 38.95 -5.55
C GLU A 5 2.89 38.25 -5.94
N TRP A 6 2.77 36.96 -5.60
CA TRP A 6 1.52 36.22 -5.78
C TRP A 6 0.40 36.86 -4.95
N ALA A 7 -0.77 37.04 -5.55
CA ALA A 7 -1.97 37.34 -4.79
C ALA A 7 -2.35 36.11 -3.93
N LEU A 8 -2.82 36.34 -2.71
CA LEU A 8 -3.15 35.27 -1.77
C LEU A 8 -4.21 34.30 -2.33
N LEU A 9 -5.19 34.81 -3.10
CA LEU A 9 -6.15 33.98 -3.83
C LEU A 9 -5.46 32.96 -4.74
N ASP A 10 -4.52 33.41 -5.56
CA ASP A 10 -3.84 32.55 -6.51
C ASP A 10 -2.97 31.51 -5.78
N THR A 11 -2.34 31.87 -4.64
CA THR A 11 -1.67 30.92 -3.74
C THR A 11 -2.62 29.82 -3.25
N LYS A 12 -3.83 30.18 -2.80
CA LYS A 12 -4.82 29.20 -2.30
C LYS A 12 -5.36 28.30 -3.39
N LEU A 13 -5.52 28.83 -4.59
CA LEU A 13 -5.90 28.01 -5.73
C LEU A 13 -4.76 27.04 -6.09
N VAL A 14 -3.49 27.47 -6.11
CA VAL A 14 -2.34 26.56 -6.33
C VAL A 14 -2.34 25.43 -5.29
N GLU A 15 -2.52 25.76 -4.01
CA GLU A 15 -2.66 24.75 -2.94
C GLU A 15 -3.79 23.74 -3.25
N GLN A 16 -4.98 24.22 -3.60
CA GLN A 16 -6.14 23.37 -3.91
C GLN A 16 -5.84 22.38 -5.06
N TYR A 17 -5.33 22.84 -6.19
CA TYR A 17 -5.09 21.97 -7.35
C TYR A 17 -3.92 21.02 -7.11
N LEU A 18 -2.82 21.51 -6.53
CA LEU A 18 -1.63 20.70 -6.30
C LEU A 18 -1.87 19.61 -5.25
N ASN A 19 -2.53 19.94 -4.13
CA ASN A 19 -2.94 18.97 -3.11
C ASN A 19 -3.86 17.89 -3.70
N THR A 20 -4.83 18.30 -4.51
CA THR A 20 -5.76 17.34 -5.13
C THR A 20 -5.03 16.41 -6.11
N TYR A 21 -4.11 16.95 -6.91
CA TYR A 21 -3.34 16.17 -7.86
C TYR A 21 -2.41 15.16 -7.17
N ILE A 22 -1.63 15.62 -6.18
CA ILE A 22 -0.71 14.74 -5.43
C ILE A 22 -1.48 13.60 -4.77
N ARG A 23 -2.60 13.92 -4.09
CA ARG A 23 -3.39 12.92 -3.37
C ARG A 23 -4.04 11.91 -4.32
N GLU A 24 -4.67 12.37 -5.39
CA GLU A 24 -5.43 11.49 -6.29
C GLU A 24 -4.58 10.72 -7.28
N ARG A 25 -3.34 11.16 -7.52
CA ARG A 25 -2.33 10.42 -8.28
C ARG A 25 -1.45 9.54 -7.39
N GLU A 26 -1.76 9.47 -6.08
CA GLU A 26 -1.08 8.65 -5.08
C GLU A 26 0.45 8.89 -5.08
N ILE A 27 0.85 10.16 -5.21
CA ILE A 27 2.26 10.52 -5.38
C ILE A 27 2.95 10.57 -4.01
N ASP A 28 3.99 9.76 -3.85
CA ASP A 28 4.88 9.80 -2.70
C ASP A 28 5.84 11.00 -2.80
N LEU A 29 5.53 12.06 -2.05
CA LEU A 29 6.37 13.26 -1.94
C LEU A 29 7.80 12.97 -1.44
N GLY A 30 8.02 11.83 -0.77
CA GLY A 30 9.36 11.37 -0.40
C GLY A 30 10.25 11.05 -1.61
N GLN A 31 9.64 10.59 -2.70
CA GLN A 31 10.33 10.30 -3.97
C GLN A 31 10.52 11.53 -4.84
N CYS A 32 9.73 12.58 -4.62
CA CYS A 32 9.81 13.84 -5.37
C CYS A 32 10.90 14.80 -4.87
N ARG A 33 11.86 14.37 -4.03
CA ARG A 33 12.90 15.25 -3.49
C ARG A 33 13.79 15.79 -4.61
N TYR A 34 13.97 17.11 -4.64
CA TYR A 34 14.76 17.78 -5.66
C TYR A 34 16.01 18.43 -5.07
N ALA A 35 17.16 18.20 -5.71
CA ALA A 35 18.46 18.73 -5.29
C ALA A 35 18.77 20.06 -6.01
N GLY A 36 17.82 21.00 -5.98
CA GLY A 36 17.93 22.31 -6.64
C GLY A 36 17.58 23.47 -5.71
N SER A 37 17.12 24.59 -6.28
CA SER A 37 16.62 25.75 -5.52
C SER A 37 15.29 25.49 -4.81
N TYR A 38 14.62 24.38 -5.14
CA TYR A 38 13.39 23.88 -4.55
C TYR A 38 13.62 22.51 -3.93
N GLN A 39 12.88 22.17 -2.88
CA GLN A 39 12.96 20.92 -2.13
C GLN A 39 12.25 19.75 -2.82
N TYR A 40 11.27 20.04 -3.67
CA TYR A 40 10.49 19.03 -4.38
C TYR A 40 10.38 19.35 -5.87
N ALA A 41 10.37 18.29 -6.68
CA ALA A 41 10.10 18.26 -8.11
C ALA A 41 9.05 17.17 -8.38
N LEU A 42 7.83 17.59 -8.62
CA LEU A 42 6.70 16.73 -8.94
C LEU A 42 6.65 16.47 -10.44
N PRO A 43 6.92 15.24 -10.91
CA PRO A 43 6.75 14.91 -12.32
C PRO A 43 5.27 15.00 -12.71
N LEU A 44 4.97 15.75 -13.76
CA LEU A 44 3.64 15.81 -14.34
C LEU A 44 3.46 14.76 -15.43
N SER A 45 4.48 14.53 -16.25
CA SER A 45 4.44 13.65 -17.41
C SER A 45 5.81 13.04 -17.74
N ASP A 46 5.81 11.97 -18.54
CA ASP A 46 7.01 11.20 -18.92
C ASP A 46 7.97 11.98 -19.84
N ASP A 47 7.51 13.09 -20.41
CA ASP A 47 8.29 14.02 -21.25
C ASP A 47 9.21 14.95 -20.44
N GLY A 48 9.25 14.80 -19.12
CA GLY A 48 10.20 15.50 -18.24
C GLY A 48 9.70 16.85 -17.71
N VAL A 49 8.41 17.17 -17.87
CA VAL A 49 7.80 18.36 -17.24
C VAL A 49 7.61 18.12 -15.74
N GLN A 50 8.12 19.03 -14.92
CA GLN A 50 8.02 18.94 -13.45
C GLN A 50 7.50 20.25 -12.84
N VAL A 51 6.70 20.15 -11.77
CA VAL A 51 6.39 21.29 -10.88
C VAL A 51 7.39 21.30 -9.74
N LEU A 52 8.16 22.37 -9.60
CA LEU A 52 9.07 22.58 -8.49
C LEU A 52 8.39 23.41 -7.41
N PHE A 53 8.51 22.99 -6.14
CA PHE A 53 7.92 23.72 -5.02
C PHE A 53 8.61 23.40 -3.70
N ASP A 54 8.39 24.26 -2.70
CA ASP A 54 8.74 24.04 -1.31
C ASP A 54 7.48 23.93 -0.47
N ILE A 55 7.44 22.96 0.44
CA ILE A 55 6.31 22.80 1.36
C ILE A 55 6.53 23.72 2.56
N GLN A 56 5.54 24.57 2.84
CA GLN A 56 5.48 25.39 4.05
C GLN A 56 4.85 24.63 5.22
N HIS A 57 3.75 23.90 4.96
CA HIS A 57 3.11 23.01 5.93
C HIS A 57 2.91 21.63 5.31
N TYR A 58 3.50 20.61 5.93
CA TYR A 58 3.27 19.23 5.54
C TYR A 58 2.07 18.66 6.30
N SER A 59 1.13 18.05 5.58
CA SER A 59 -0.05 17.41 6.15
C SER A 59 0.00 15.90 5.97
N MET A 60 -0.36 15.15 7.01
CA MET A 60 -0.41 13.68 6.97
C MET A 60 -1.59 13.15 6.13
N THR A 61 -2.54 14.01 5.78
CA THR A 61 -3.73 13.65 4.99
C THR A 61 -3.82 14.41 3.65
N GLY A 62 -2.73 15.08 3.26
CA GLY A 62 -2.57 15.70 1.95
C GLY A 62 -2.94 17.19 1.86
N TYR A 63 -3.32 17.87 2.95
CA TYR A 63 -3.70 19.30 2.92
C TYR A 63 -2.51 20.25 3.10
N HIS A 64 -1.53 20.13 2.20
CA HIS A 64 -0.27 20.87 2.28
C HIS A 64 -0.44 22.38 1.98
N SER A 65 0.50 23.20 2.46
CA SER A 65 0.72 24.57 1.97
C SER A 65 2.12 24.71 1.40
N TYR A 66 2.31 25.67 0.51
CA TYR A 66 3.54 25.81 -0.29
C TYR A 66 4.12 27.22 -0.16
N HIS A 67 5.45 27.32 -0.15
CA HIS A 67 6.10 28.62 -0.36
C HIS A 67 5.95 29.01 -1.83
N MET A 68 5.60 30.27 -2.07
CA MET A 68 5.48 30.85 -3.41
C MET A 68 6.73 31.67 -3.77
N PRO A 69 7.09 31.76 -5.07
CA PRO A 69 6.43 31.12 -6.20
C PRO A 69 6.75 29.62 -6.31
N VAL A 70 5.84 28.85 -6.92
CA VAL A 70 6.17 27.53 -7.48
C VAL A 70 6.73 27.69 -8.89
N ALA A 71 7.45 26.71 -9.44
CA ALA A 71 8.03 26.79 -10.77
C ALA A 71 7.70 25.58 -11.65
N ILE A 72 7.78 25.74 -12.97
CA ILE A 72 7.79 24.64 -13.93
C ILE A 72 9.21 24.42 -14.42
N HIS A 73 9.66 23.17 -14.43
CA HIS A 73 10.89 22.75 -15.07
C HIS A 73 10.55 21.95 -16.33
N GLU A 74 10.97 22.43 -17.49
CA GLU A 74 10.75 21.79 -18.79
C GLU A 74 11.96 22.06 -19.69
N ALA A 75 12.43 21.02 -20.40
CA ALA A 75 13.55 21.10 -21.33
C ALA A 75 14.84 21.77 -20.75
N GLY A 76 15.13 21.54 -19.47
CA GLY A 76 16.29 22.09 -18.77
C GLY A 76 16.15 23.56 -18.33
N VAL A 77 14.98 24.17 -18.52
CA VAL A 77 14.69 25.54 -18.12
C VAL A 77 13.70 25.54 -16.97
N THR A 78 14.06 26.22 -15.88
CA THR A 78 13.14 26.47 -14.75
C THR A 78 12.50 27.84 -14.91
N THR A 79 11.18 27.88 -14.93
CA THR A 79 10.37 29.10 -15.02
C THR A 79 9.49 29.22 -13.79
N GLU A 80 9.75 30.22 -12.96
CA GLU A 80 8.86 30.55 -11.84
C GLU A 80 7.50 30.97 -12.36
N LEU A 81 6.44 30.42 -11.76
CA LEU A 81 5.08 30.74 -12.15
C LEU A 81 4.65 32.06 -11.52
N ASN A 82 3.87 32.82 -12.27
CA ASN A 82 3.19 34.05 -11.83
C ASN A 82 1.68 34.04 -12.17
N ASP A 83 1.19 33.01 -12.86
CA ASP A 83 -0.22 32.79 -13.14
C ASP A 83 -0.53 31.30 -12.97
N ILE A 84 -1.55 31.01 -12.17
CA ILE A 84 -2.05 29.67 -11.94
C ILE A 84 -2.50 28.98 -13.23
N ASN A 85 -2.97 29.73 -14.24
CA ASN A 85 -3.38 29.12 -15.50
C ASN A 85 -2.24 28.33 -16.15
N VAL A 86 -0.98 28.73 -15.96
CA VAL A 86 0.19 28.00 -16.47
C VAL A 86 0.29 26.63 -15.81
N LEU A 87 0.17 26.58 -14.47
CA LEU A 87 0.14 25.31 -13.73
C LEU A 87 -0.99 24.41 -14.23
N LEU A 88 -2.19 24.97 -14.39
CA LEU A 88 -3.37 24.24 -14.84
C LEU A 88 -3.21 23.66 -16.24
N VAL A 89 -2.60 24.40 -17.18
CA VAL A 89 -2.31 23.90 -18.53
C VAL A 89 -1.39 22.70 -18.47
N HIS A 90 -0.27 22.77 -17.73
CA HIS A 90 0.65 21.63 -17.62
C HIS A 90 0.00 20.43 -16.94
N MET A 91 -0.78 20.64 -15.87
CA MET A 91 -1.51 19.56 -15.21
C MET A 91 -2.55 18.92 -16.15
N CYS A 92 -3.29 19.70 -16.96
CA CYS A 92 -4.25 19.15 -17.90
C CYS A 92 -3.59 18.41 -19.06
N ASN A 93 -2.46 18.90 -19.56
CA ASN A 93 -1.66 18.20 -20.58
C ASN A 93 -1.19 16.83 -20.06
N ALA A 94 -0.70 16.78 -18.82
CA ALA A 94 -0.34 15.53 -18.15
C ALA A 94 -1.54 14.59 -17.97
N LEU A 95 -2.70 15.11 -17.57
CA LEU A 95 -3.93 14.32 -17.44
C LEU A 95 -4.45 13.80 -18.79
N ALA A 96 -4.18 14.49 -19.90
CA ALA A 96 -4.53 14.04 -21.23
C ALA A 96 -3.76 12.77 -21.64
N GLN A 97 -2.53 12.58 -21.13
CA GLN A 97 -1.71 11.39 -21.42
C GLN A 97 -2.28 10.11 -20.77
N VAL A 98 -2.97 10.25 -19.64
CA VAL A 98 -3.61 9.14 -18.91
C VAL A 98 -5.12 9.06 -19.14
N SER A 99 -5.67 9.91 -20.01
CA SER A 99 -7.08 9.92 -20.40
C SER A 99 -7.24 10.21 -21.89
N SER A 100 -8.24 10.99 -22.30
CA SER A 100 -8.44 11.45 -23.68
C SER A 100 -8.29 12.96 -23.74
N THR A 101 -7.81 13.48 -24.87
CA THR A 101 -7.71 14.93 -25.11
C THR A 101 -9.06 15.62 -24.93
N GLU A 102 -10.17 15.04 -25.42
CA GLU A 102 -11.49 15.67 -25.25
C GLU A 102 -11.91 15.78 -23.78
N ALA A 103 -11.67 14.74 -22.98
CA ALA A 103 -11.96 14.76 -21.54
C ALA A 103 -11.11 15.79 -20.80
N SER A 104 -9.82 15.90 -21.15
CA SER A 104 -8.93 16.89 -20.54
C SER A 104 -9.31 18.33 -20.91
N ASP A 105 -9.69 18.58 -22.17
CA ASP A 105 -10.16 19.90 -22.61
C ASP A 105 -11.43 20.32 -21.88
N GLU A 106 -12.38 19.39 -21.68
CA GLU A 106 -13.60 19.66 -20.93
C GLU A 106 -13.32 19.87 -19.44
N PHE A 107 -12.39 19.11 -18.87
CA PHE A 107 -11.89 19.32 -17.52
C PHE A 107 -11.26 20.71 -17.34
N PHE A 108 -10.38 21.11 -18.26
CA PHE A 108 -9.71 22.42 -18.25
C PHE A 108 -10.73 23.57 -18.31
N LYS A 109 -11.78 23.46 -19.13
CA LYS A 109 -12.88 24.46 -19.17
C LYS A 109 -13.58 24.60 -17.83
N LYS A 110 -13.86 23.50 -17.13
CA LYS A 110 -14.54 23.54 -15.83
C LYS A 110 -13.65 24.13 -14.74
N VAL A 111 -12.36 23.77 -14.74
CA VAL A 111 -11.39 24.26 -13.76
C VAL A 111 -11.11 25.75 -13.95
N THR A 112 -10.89 26.20 -15.18
CA THR A 112 -10.71 27.64 -15.48
C THR A 112 -11.96 28.46 -15.19
N ASN A 113 -13.16 27.89 -15.42
CA ASN A 113 -14.42 28.49 -15.00
C ASN A 113 -14.49 28.66 -13.47
N SER A 114 -14.07 27.65 -12.69
CA SER A 114 -13.97 27.75 -11.22
C SER A 114 -13.01 28.86 -10.79
N VAL A 115 -11.81 28.93 -11.39
CA VAL A 115 -10.83 30.00 -11.10
C VAL A 115 -11.39 31.38 -11.40
N ARG A 116 -12.08 31.56 -12.54
CA ARG A 116 -12.74 32.82 -12.90
C ARG A 116 -13.73 33.25 -11.81
N TYR A 117 -14.57 32.35 -11.32
CA TYR A 117 -15.56 32.72 -10.30
C TYR A 117 -14.94 32.99 -8.93
N CYS A 118 -13.94 32.22 -8.51
CA CYS A 118 -13.17 32.56 -7.30
C CYS A 118 -12.60 33.99 -7.40
N ARG A 119 -12.00 34.36 -8.54
CA ARG A 119 -11.50 35.72 -8.80
C ARG A 119 -12.63 36.75 -8.79
N HIS A 120 -13.77 36.45 -9.40
CA HIS A 120 -14.93 37.35 -9.41
C HIS A 120 -15.45 37.62 -8.00
N TYR A 121 -15.69 36.58 -7.20
CA TYR A 121 -16.19 36.70 -5.83
C TYR A 121 -15.23 37.50 -4.94
N VAL A 122 -13.93 37.18 -4.97
CA VAL A 122 -12.92 37.91 -4.20
C VAL A 122 -12.88 39.39 -4.60
N ASN A 123 -12.88 39.68 -5.90
CA ASN A 123 -12.84 41.06 -6.38
C ASN A 123 -14.08 41.87 -5.96
N GLU A 124 -15.28 41.28 -6.05
CA GLU A 124 -16.51 41.95 -5.64
C GLU A 124 -16.59 42.16 -4.13
N VAL A 125 -16.17 41.17 -3.32
CA VAL A 125 -16.10 41.32 -1.86
C VAL A 125 -15.13 42.44 -1.47
N VAL A 126 -13.95 42.51 -2.09
CA VAL A 126 -12.98 43.58 -1.84
C VAL A 126 -13.58 44.96 -2.16
N LYS A 127 -14.26 45.11 -3.30
CA LYS A 127 -14.91 46.37 -3.71
C LYS A 127 -15.99 46.83 -2.72
N HIS A 128 -16.73 45.89 -2.12
CA HIS A 128 -17.89 46.18 -1.27
C HIS A 128 -17.60 46.07 0.25
N SER A 129 -16.34 45.84 0.62
CA SER A 129 -15.87 45.67 2.01
C SER A 129 -16.18 46.84 2.96
N HIS A 130 -16.56 48.01 2.44
CA HIS A 130 -16.93 49.20 3.22
C HIS A 130 -18.45 49.38 3.44
N SER A 131 -19.30 48.50 2.89
CA SER A 131 -20.75 48.58 3.11
C SER A 131 -21.11 47.97 4.47
N THR A 132 -21.44 48.82 5.44
CA THR A 132 -21.83 48.43 6.81
C THR A 132 -23.33 48.15 6.86
N GLN A 133 -23.76 47.03 6.28
CA GLN A 133 -25.05 46.44 6.65
C GLN A 133 -24.85 45.50 7.84
N GLN A 134 -25.56 45.77 8.93
CA GLN A 134 -25.60 44.89 10.09
C GLN A 134 -26.39 43.63 9.70
N ARG A 135 -25.68 42.55 9.38
CA ARG A 135 -26.25 41.25 8.99
C ARG A 135 -26.08 40.24 10.13
N ASP A 136 -26.98 39.28 10.21
CA ASP A 136 -26.90 38.18 11.17
C ASP A 136 -25.62 37.35 10.95
N GLU A 137 -24.87 37.07 12.01
CA GLU A 137 -23.61 36.32 11.94
C GLU A 137 -23.77 34.89 11.42
N PHE A 138 -24.94 34.27 11.61
CA PHE A 138 -25.28 32.97 11.03
C PHE A 138 -25.29 33.05 9.51
N ILE A 139 -25.97 34.06 8.96
CA ILE A 139 -26.09 34.27 7.51
C ILE A 139 -24.74 34.64 6.90
N LEU A 140 -23.96 35.50 7.58
CA LEU A 140 -22.62 35.85 7.15
C LEU A 140 -21.70 34.63 7.02
N ALA A 141 -21.80 33.68 7.94
CA ALA A 141 -21.03 32.43 7.86
C ALA A 141 -21.50 31.55 6.70
N GLU A 142 -22.81 31.41 6.47
CA GLU A 142 -23.36 30.65 5.33
C GLU A 142 -22.94 31.23 3.96
N GLN A 143 -22.73 32.55 3.91
CA GLN A 143 -22.37 33.31 2.72
C GLN A 143 -20.87 33.58 2.57
N GLY A 144 -20.04 33.14 3.54
CA GLY A 144 -18.63 33.50 3.63
C GLY A 144 -17.64 32.61 2.87
N LEU A 145 -18.11 31.54 2.21
CA LEU A 145 -17.23 30.54 1.58
C LEU A 145 -16.88 30.95 0.14
N LEU A 146 -15.67 31.48 -0.10
CA LEU A 146 -15.24 32.03 -1.38
C LEU A 146 -14.53 31.03 -2.29
N LEU A 147 -13.86 30.01 -1.74
CA LEU A 147 -13.08 29.01 -2.51
C LEU A 147 -13.75 27.64 -2.54
N GLY A 148 -14.46 27.26 -1.48
CA GLY A 148 -15.15 25.99 -1.38
C GLY A 148 -14.24 24.86 -0.86
N HIS A 149 -14.52 23.62 -1.26
CA HIS A 149 -13.81 22.45 -0.71
C HIS A 149 -12.38 22.35 -1.28
N PRO A 150 -11.33 22.25 -0.43
CA PRO A 150 -9.92 22.37 -0.86
C PRO A 150 -9.38 21.19 -1.65
N PHE A 151 -10.10 20.06 -1.69
CA PHE A 151 -9.80 18.96 -2.60
C PHE A 151 -10.87 18.74 -3.66
N HIS A 152 -11.54 19.80 -4.10
CA HIS A 152 -12.52 19.73 -5.18
C HIS A 152 -12.21 20.75 -6.26
N VAL A 153 -11.63 20.30 -7.38
CA VAL A 153 -11.07 21.15 -8.45
C VAL A 153 -12.08 22.04 -9.18
N THR A 154 -13.38 21.76 -9.07
CA THR A 154 -14.45 22.58 -9.65
C THR A 154 -15.37 23.18 -8.59
N SER A 155 -14.86 23.42 -7.37
CA SER A 155 -15.65 23.85 -6.20
C SER A 155 -16.53 25.08 -6.43
N LYS A 156 -16.11 26.03 -7.28
CA LYS A 156 -16.84 27.25 -7.64
C LYS A 156 -17.19 27.34 -9.12
N ALA A 157 -17.08 26.24 -9.87
CA ALA A 157 -17.52 26.20 -11.25
C ALA A 157 -19.05 26.41 -11.32
N CYS A 158 -19.50 27.26 -12.24
CA CYS A 158 -20.90 27.57 -12.49
C CYS A 158 -21.14 27.76 -13.99
N GLN A 159 -22.16 27.08 -14.55
CA GLN A 159 -22.58 27.26 -15.93
C GLN A 159 -24.10 27.41 -15.98
N GLY A 160 -24.58 28.53 -16.52
CA GLY A 160 -25.99 28.88 -16.61
C GLY A 160 -26.31 30.25 -15.99
N PHE A 161 -25.51 30.71 -15.03
CA PHE A 161 -25.62 32.06 -14.47
C PHE A 161 -24.79 33.07 -15.26
N SER A 162 -25.40 34.22 -15.54
CA SER A 162 -24.69 35.44 -15.94
C SER A 162 -24.04 36.12 -14.73
N ASP A 163 -23.14 37.08 -14.95
CA ASP A 163 -22.55 37.86 -13.85
C ASP A 163 -23.62 38.64 -13.06
N GLU A 164 -24.73 39.02 -13.71
CA GLU A 164 -25.87 39.66 -13.05
C GLU A 164 -26.67 38.66 -12.18
N ASP A 165 -26.83 37.41 -12.63
CA ASP A 165 -27.47 36.37 -11.83
C ASP A 165 -26.66 36.06 -10.56
N LEU A 166 -25.33 36.05 -10.65
CA LEU A 166 -24.46 35.87 -9.48
C LEU A 166 -24.70 36.97 -8.45
N ALA A 167 -24.74 38.23 -8.87
CA ALA A 167 -25.00 39.34 -7.95
C ALA A 167 -26.37 39.23 -7.26
N ARG A 168 -27.35 38.60 -7.92
CA ARG A 168 -28.73 38.45 -7.41
C ARG A 168 -28.91 37.22 -6.53
N TYR A 169 -28.18 36.13 -6.80
CA TYR A 169 -28.48 34.81 -6.25
C TYR A 169 -27.30 34.10 -5.57
N SER A 170 -26.05 34.54 -5.78
CA SER A 170 -24.89 33.87 -5.19
C SER A 170 -24.70 34.21 -3.71
N PRO A 171 -24.52 33.21 -2.83
CA PRO A 171 -24.25 33.43 -1.42
C PRO A 171 -22.94 34.21 -1.21
N GLU A 172 -21.90 33.98 -2.02
CA GLU A 172 -20.58 34.62 -1.89
C GLU A 172 -20.61 36.15 -2.05
N LEU A 173 -21.63 36.66 -2.73
CA LEU A 173 -21.85 38.09 -2.94
C LEU A 173 -22.87 38.68 -1.96
N GLY A 174 -23.28 37.88 -0.97
CA GLY A 174 -24.19 38.30 0.07
C GLY A 174 -25.62 38.53 -0.43
N ALA A 175 -26.06 37.74 -1.43
CA ALA A 175 -27.37 37.85 -2.05
C ALA A 175 -28.51 37.62 -1.05
N ALA A 176 -29.67 38.19 -1.35
CA ALA A 176 -30.93 37.95 -0.67
C ALA A 176 -32.08 38.27 -1.63
N PHE A 177 -33.13 37.47 -1.63
CA PHE A 177 -34.24 37.62 -2.58
C PHE A 177 -35.56 37.08 -2.03
N LYS A 178 -36.67 37.41 -2.69
CA LYS A 178 -37.97 36.75 -2.45
C LYS A 178 -38.10 35.56 -3.40
N LEU A 179 -38.73 34.48 -2.93
CA LEU A 179 -39.03 33.32 -3.78
C LEU A 179 -40.11 33.66 -4.80
N HIS A 180 -40.05 33.02 -5.97
CA HIS A 180 -41.13 33.07 -6.95
C HIS A 180 -42.14 31.98 -6.59
N TYR A 181 -43.43 32.27 -6.67
CA TYR A 181 -44.46 31.25 -6.41
C TYR A 181 -45.29 30.93 -7.64
N PHE A 182 -45.62 29.65 -7.78
CA PHE A 182 -46.63 29.16 -8.71
C PHE A 182 -47.87 28.72 -7.94
N ALA A 183 -49.05 29.06 -8.43
CA ALA A 183 -50.30 28.46 -7.98
C ALA A 183 -50.62 27.28 -8.90
N LEU A 184 -50.72 26.07 -8.35
CA LEU A 184 -50.90 24.83 -9.09
C LEU A 184 -52.27 24.23 -8.80
N SER A 185 -52.91 23.66 -9.81
CA SER A 185 -54.13 22.87 -9.60
C SER A 185 -53.82 21.69 -8.65
N PRO A 186 -54.72 21.33 -7.71
CA PRO A 186 -54.47 20.25 -6.76
C PRO A 186 -54.15 18.90 -7.41
N ALA A 187 -54.66 18.66 -8.63
CA ALA A 187 -54.39 17.43 -9.38
C ALA A 187 -52.94 17.36 -9.92
N LEU A 188 -52.30 18.51 -10.11
CA LEU A 188 -50.93 18.61 -10.59
C LEU A 188 -49.90 18.54 -9.46
N MET A 189 -50.27 18.78 -8.20
CA MET A 189 -49.33 18.72 -7.08
C MET A 189 -49.00 17.27 -6.68
N LYS A 190 -47.71 17.01 -6.43
CA LYS A 190 -47.21 15.82 -5.75
C LYS A 190 -46.44 16.24 -4.51
N GLN A 191 -46.76 15.67 -3.35
CA GLN A 191 -46.08 15.99 -2.09
C GLN A 191 -46.02 14.80 -1.15
N ARG A 192 -45.02 14.80 -0.26
CA ARG A 192 -44.89 13.89 0.88
C ARG A 192 -44.44 14.71 2.09
N VAL A 193 -45.02 14.41 3.25
CA VAL A 193 -44.73 15.07 4.53
C VAL A 193 -44.55 13.97 5.57
N ILE A 194 -43.52 14.09 6.42
CA ILE A 194 -43.29 13.14 7.51
C ILE A 194 -44.42 13.24 8.53
N SER A 195 -44.81 12.10 9.10
CA SER A 195 -45.84 12.01 10.15
C SER A 195 -45.57 13.00 11.29
N ASN A 196 -46.60 13.74 11.70
CA ASN A 196 -46.57 14.78 12.75
C ASN A 196 -45.85 16.09 12.38
N TYR A 197 -45.46 16.27 11.12
CA TYR A 197 -45.02 17.56 10.59
C TYR A 197 -46.09 18.14 9.64
N GLU A 198 -46.06 19.46 9.50
CA GLU A 198 -46.79 20.20 8.47
C GLU A 198 -45.80 21.13 7.78
N ILE A 199 -46.04 21.47 6.51
CA ILE A 199 -45.24 22.46 5.79
C ILE A 199 -45.68 23.85 6.27
N PRO A 200 -44.84 24.62 6.97
CA PRO A 200 -45.19 25.97 7.37
C PRO A 200 -45.49 26.82 6.15
N GLN A 201 -46.60 27.58 6.21
CA GLN A 201 -46.96 28.53 5.16
C GLN A 201 -46.46 29.92 5.56
N ASP A 202 -45.81 30.63 4.64
CA ASP A 202 -45.42 32.02 4.83
C ASP A 202 -46.65 32.93 4.86
N PRO A 203 -46.96 33.61 5.99
CA PRO A 203 -48.13 34.48 6.09
C PRO A 203 -48.09 35.67 5.11
N ILE A 204 -46.90 36.20 4.83
CA ILE A 204 -46.71 37.34 3.91
C ILE A 204 -47.05 36.91 2.49
N MET A 205 -46.59 35.72 2.12
CA MET A 205 -46.87 35.12 0.83
C MET A 205 -48.37 34.86 0.66
N LEU A 206 -49.04 34.31 1.68
CA LEU A 206 -50.49 34.06 1.64
C LEU A 206 -51.31 35.34 1.44
N ASP A 207 -50.95 36.43 2.13
CA ASP A 207 -51.60 37.73 1.97
C ASP A 207 -51.38 38.30 0.56
N GLU A 208 -50.14 38.23 0.04
CA GLU A 208 -49.79 38.67 -1.32
C GLU A 208 -50.51 37.82 -2.39
N ALA A 209 -50.57 36.50 -2.23
CA ALA A 209 -51.26 35.59 -3.13
C ALA A 209 -52.79 35.82 -3.12
N LYS A 210 -53.39 36.03 -1.95
CA LYS A 210 -54.82 36.36 -1.81
C LYS A 210 -55.18 37.68 -2.48
N ALA A 211 -54.28 38.68 -2.42
CA ALA A 211 -54.48 39.95 -3.12
C ALA A 211 -54.48 39.79 -4.65
N LEU A 212 -53.74 38.81 -5.19
CA LEU A 212 -53.66 38.53 -6.63
C LEU A 212 -54.78 37.62 -7.15
N LEU A 213 -55.08 36.53 -6.42
CA LEU A 213 -56.03 35.49 -6.87
C LEU A 213 -57.46 35.68 -6.34
N GLY A 214 -57.66 36.48 -5.28
CA GLY A 214 -58.97 36.67 -4.66
C GLY A 214 -59.56 35.34 -4.15
N GLU A 215 -60.84 35.09 -4.46
CA GLU A 215 -61.54 33.85 -4.08
C GLU A 215 -61.01 32.60 -4.81
N ARG A 216 -60.34 32.78 -5.96
CA ARG A 216 -59.74 31.64 -6.70
C ARG A 216 -58.58 30.99 -5.94
N LEU A 217 -58.02 31.63 -4.92
CA LEU A 217 -56.90 31.05 -4.16
C LEU A 217 -57.22 29.65 -3.62
N ASP A 218 -58.48 29.42 -3.19
CA ASP A 218 -58.93 28.12 -2.65
C ASP A 218 -58.96 27.00 -3.71
N GLU A 219 -58.86 27.34 -5.00
CA GLU A 219 -58.77 26.38 -6.11
C GLU A 219 -57.34 25.87 -6.36
N TYR A 220 -56.32 26.48 -5.74
CA TYR A 220 -54.90 26.22 -6.04
C TYR A 220 -54.08 25.87 -4.80
N GLN A 221 -52.93 25.22 -5.02
CA GLN A 221 -51.88 25.02 -4.04
C GLN A 221 -50.62 25.80 -4.44
N LEU A 222 -49.97 26.44 -3.48
CA LEU A 222 -48.84 27.32 -3.74
C LEU A 222 -47.51 26.55 -3.63
N LEU A 223 -46.68 26.66 -4.67
CA LEU A 223 -45.37 26.03 -4.75
C LEU A 223 -44.27 27.10 -4.89
N PRO A 224 -43.32 27.20 -3.95
CA PRO A 224 -42.16 28.08 -4.11
C PRO A 224 -41.23 27.57 -5.20
N CYS A 225 -40.52 28.49 -5.84
CA CYS A 225 -39.53 28.22 -6.85
C CYS A 225 -38.42 29.28 -6.77
N HIS A 226 -37.18 28.87 -7.08
CA HIS A 226 -36.09 29.84 -7.19
C HIS A 226 -36.40 30.83 -8.33
N PRO A 227 -36.25 32.16 -8.16
CA PRO A 227 -36.65 33.12 -9.19
C PRO A 227 -35.99 32.91 -10.56
N TRP A 228 -34.70 32.53 -10.57
CA TRP A 228 -34.02 32.16 -11.82
C TRP A 228 -34.66 30.92 -12.47
N GLN A 229 -34.98 29.89 -11.65
CA GLN A 229 -35.60 28.66 -12.13
C GLN A 229 -37.01 28.93 -12.67
N ALA A 230 -37.78 29.79 -12.00
CA ALA A 230 -39.10 30.17 -12.47
C ALA A 230 -39.04 30.82 -13.86
N ASN A 231 -38.10 31.76 -14.09
CA ASN A 231 -37.91 32.35 -15.40
C ASN A 231 -37.52 31.31 -16.46
N HIS A 232 -36.65 30.37 -16.11
CA HIS A 232 -36.27 29.26 -16.99
C HIS A 232 -37.49 28.38 -17.35
N LEU A 233 -38.29 27.99 -16.35
CA LEU A 233 -39.49 27.18 -16.52
C LEU A 233 -40.58 27.89 -17.34
N LEU A 234 -40.73 29.20 -17.22
CA LEU A 234 -41.70 29.97 -18.01
C LEU A 234 -41.40 29.93 -19.52
N GLU A 235 -40.17 29.62 -19.91
CA GLU A 235 -39.76 29.44 -21.30
C GLU A 235 -39.98 28.01 -21.82
N ASP A 236 -40.25 27.04 -20.94
CA ASP A 236 -40.49 25.64 -21.30
C ASP A 236 -41.86 25.43 -21.96
N ASP A 237 -41.90 24.63 -23.03
CA ASP A 237 -43.12 24.44 -23.83
C ASP A 237 -44.21 23.65 -23.09
N ALA A 238 -43.87 22.72 -22.21
CA ALA A 238 -44.85 22.00 -21.41
C ALA A 238 -45.43 22.90 -20.31
N VAL A 239 -44.61 23.78 -19.71
CA VAL A 239 -45.10 24.77 -18.73
C VAL A 239 -46.03 25.79 -19.39
N LYS A 240 -45.74 26.24 -20.62
CA LYS A 240 -46.64 27.12 -21.39
C LYS A 240 -48.02 26.50 -21.64
N LEU A 241 -48.11 25.18 -21.80
CA LEU A 241 -49.39 24.48 -21.94
C LEU A 241 -50.19 24.55 -20.63
N TYR A 242 -49.56 24.23 -19.49
CA TYR A 242 -50.24 24.34 -18.20
C TYR A 242 -50.69 25.77 -17.86
N LEU A 243 -49.91 26.78 -18.27
CA LEU A 243 -50.29 28.20 -18.14
C LEU A 243 -51.51 28.56 -19.00
N ALA A 244 -51.62 28.01 -20.20
CA ALA A 244 -52.75 28.27 -21.10
C ALA A 244 -54.05 27.60 -20.63
N GLU A 245 -53.94 26.53 -19.84
CA GLU A 245 -55.06 25.77 -19.27
C GLU A 245 -55.42 26.20 -17.83
N ASP A 246 -54.78 27.26 -17.31
CA ASP A 246 -54.94 27.73 -15.93
C ASP A 246 -54.62 26.64 -14.87
N GLU A 247 -53.89 25.58 -15.23
CA GLU A 247 -53.41 24.55 -14.28
C GLU A 247 -52.20 25.03 -13.47
N ILE A 248 -51.42 25.96 -14.04
CA ILE A 248 -50.34 26.69 -13.37
C ILE A 248 -50.61 28.18 -13.54
N ILE A 249 -50.47 28.96 -12.47
CA ILE A 249 -50.44 30.43 -12.51
C ILE A 249 -49.12 30.91 -11.91
N SER A 250 -48.37 31.72 -12.68
CA SER A 250 -47.16 32.38 -12.18
C SER A 250 -47.52 33.62 -11.37
N LEU A 251 -47.24 33.60 -10.07
CA LEU A 251 -47.58 34.70 -9.17
C LEU A 251 -46.46 35.73 -9.00
N GLY A 252 -45.23 35.39 -9.38
CA GLY A 252 -44.08 36.28 -9.25
C GLY A 252 -43.39 36.19 -7.88
N PRO A 253 -42.40 37.09 -7.63
CA PRO A 253 -41.67 37.14 -6.36
C PRO A 253 -42.55 37.62 -5.20
N MET A 254 -42.68 36.81 -4.15
CA MET A 254 -43.52 37.10 -2.99
C MET A 254 -43.01 36.44 -1.70
N GLY A 255 -43.61 36.82 -0.57
CA GLY A 255 -43.25 36.30 0.75
C GLY A 255 -42.09 37.00 1.42
N GLU A 256 -41.51 36.33 2.42
CA GLU A 256 -40.33 36.77 3.14
C GLU A 256 -39.05 36.77 2.28
N THR A 257 -38.08 37.56 2.70
CA THR A 257 -36.74 37.54 2.11
C THR A 257 -35.98 36.33 2.62
N VAL A 258 -35.51 35.50 1.69
CA VAL A 258 -34.69 34.32 1.95
C VAL A 258 -33.23 34.56 1.62
N TRP A 259 -32.35 33.75 2.23
CA TRP A 259 -30.91 33.90 2.14
C TRP A 259 -30.26 32.63 1.59
N PRO A 260 -29.65 32.64 0.39
CA PRO A 260 -28.96 31.47 -0.13
C PRO A 260 -27.80 31.08 0.80
N THR A 261 -27.68 29.78 1.06
CA THR A 261 -26.58 29.17 1.80
C THR A 261 -25.42 28.82 0.88
N SER A 262 -24.33 28.30 1.43
CA SER A 262 -23.16 27.79 0.67
C SER A 262 -23.48 26.78 -0.46
N SER A 263 -24.67 26.18 -0.48
CA SER A 263 -25.14 25.31 -1.57
C SER A 263 -25.75 26.05 -2.78
N VAL A 264 -25.85 27.39 -2.70
CA VAL A 264 -26.54 28.30 -3.64
C VAL A 264 -28.06 28.10 -3.67
N ARG A 265 -28.54 26.88 -3.95
CA ARG A 265 -29.97 26.56 -4.15
C ARG A 265 -30.77 26.32 -2.88
N THR A 266 -30.09 26.05 -1.76
CA THR A 266 -30.76 25.98 -0.46
C THR A 266 -30.78 27.38 0.12
N VAL A 267 -31.96 27.85 0.48
CA VAL A 267 -32.16 29.16 1.09
C VAL A 267 -32.63 29.01 2.53
N PHE A 268 -32.20 29.90 3.40
CA PHE A 268 -32.69 30.02 4.76
C PHE A 268 -33.83 31.04 4.81
N ALA A 269 -34.98 30.61 5.33
CA ALA A 269 -36.20 31.39 5.52
C ALA A 269 -36.38 31.66 7.03
N PRO A 270 -35.86 32.80 7.55
CA PRO A 270 -35.74 33.01 9.00
C PRO A 270 -37.08 33.14 9.73
N LYS A 271 -38.13 33.70 9.10
CA LYS A 271 -39.44 33.85 9.76
C LYS A 271 -40.19 32.52 9.86
N GLN A 272 -40.06 31.67 8.84
CA GLN A 272 -40.60 30.31 8.85
C GLN A 272 -39.74 29.33 9.66
N GLY A 273 -38.46 29.67 9.91
CA GLY A 273 -37.53 28.78 10.59
C GLY A 273 -37.20 27.53 9.78
N LEU A 274 -37.04 27.67 8.46
CA LEU A 274 -36.79 26.55 7.53
C LEU A 274 -35.56 26.78 6.66
N PHE A 275 -34.95 25.68 6.25
CA PHE A 275 -34.14 25.65 5.03
C PHE A 275 -34.97 25.08 3.90
N VAL A 276 -35.02 25.79 2.77
CA VAL A 276 -35.78 25.40 1.58
C VAL A 276 -34.79 25.11 0.46
N LYS A 277 -34.69 23.85 0.05
CA LYS A 277 -33.78 23.40 -1.02
C LYS A 277 -34.55 23.36 -2.33
N LEU A 278 -34.23 24.31 -3.20
CA LEU A 278 -34.94 24.58 -4.45
C LEU A 278 -34.26 23.87 -5.62
N ALA A 279 -35.05 23.52 -6.65
CA ALA A 279 -34.50 23.11 -7.93
C ALA A 279 -33.87 24.29 -8.66
N LEU A 280 -32.75 24.03 -9.33
CA LEU A 280 -32.01 25.01 -10.10
C LEU A 280 -31.30 24.32 -11.27
N ASP A 281 -31.80 24.48 -12.49
CA ASP A 281 -31.25 23.91 -13.74
C ASP A 281 -29.98 24.65 -14.22
N VAL A 282 -29.08 24.90 -13.27
CA VAL A 282 -27.75 25.47 -13.43
C VAL A 282 -26.76 24.41 -13.05
N ARG A 283 -25.69 24.28 -13.84
CA ARG A 283 -24.60 23.38 -13.49
C ARG A 283 -23.69 24.07 -12.49
N ILE A 284 -23.70 23.59 -11.25
CA ILE A 284 -22.82 24.06 -10.18
C ILE A 284 -21.90 22.90 -9.81
N THR A 285 -20.60 23.14 -9.72
CA THR A 285 -19.56 22.12 -9.67
C THR A 285 -19.58 21.21 -10.91
N ASN A 286 -19.99 19.95 -10.78
CA ASN A 286 -20.10 19.01 -11.89
C ASN A 286 -21.53 18.67 -12.31
N PHE A 287 -22.55 19.04 -11.52
CA PHE A 287 -23.93 18.58 -11.69
C PHE A 287 -24.89 19.72 -11.97
N ILE A 288 -25.90 19.44 -12.80
CA ILE A 288 -27.11 20.26 -12.87
C ILE A 288 -27.82 20.11 -11.52
N ARG A 289 -28.18 21.23 -10.90
CA ARG A 289 -28.68 21.26 -9.53
C ARG A 289 -30.21 21.26 -9.46
N ASN A 290 -30.85 20.37 -10.21
CA ASN A 290 -32.26 20.02 -10.00
C ASN A 290 -32.42 19.00 -8.86
N ASN A 291 -33.66 18.65 -8.51
CA ASN A 291 -33.96 17.77 -7.38
C ASN A 291 -34.71 16.51 -7.86
N PRO A 292 -33.99 15.47 -8.35
CA PRO A 292 -34.62 14.25 -8.85
C PRO A 292 -35.54 13.61 -7.80
N PRO A 293 -36.71 13.05 -8.21
CA PRO A 293 -37.63 12.42 -7.27
C PRO A 293 -36.97 11.36 -6.37
N SER A 294 -36.05 10.56 -6.90
CA SER A 294 -35.31 9.55 -6.13
C SER A 294 -34.48 10.15 -4.98
N HIS A 295 -33.94 11.36 -5.15
CA HIS A 295 -33.18 12.06 -4.12
C HIS A 295 -34.10 12.64 -3.04
N LEU A 296 -35.29 13.12 -3.43
CA LEU A 296 -36.32 13.57 -2.50
C LEU A 296 -36.80 12.43 -1.60
N GLU A 297 -37.10 11.27 -2.19
CA GLU A 297 -37.50 10.08 -1.44
C GLU A 297 -36.38 9.62 -0.50
N ARG A 298 -35.12 9.60 -0.97
CA ARG A 298 -33.95 9.26 -0.14
C ARG A 298 -33.87 10.12 1.12
N ALA A 299 -33.98 11.44 0.94
CA ALA A 299 -33.85 12.40 2.03
C ALA A 299 -34.98 12.23 3.07
N LEU A 300 -36.21 11.97 2.61
CA LEU A 300 -37.36 11.74 3.49
C LEU A 300 -37.27 10.38 4.18
N ASP A 301 -36.91 9.31 3.49
CA ASP A 301 -36.75 7.98 4.10
C ASP A 301 -35.70 8.00 5.22
N ALA A 302 -34.55 8.66 4.99
CA ALA A 302 -33.53 8.83 6.02
C ALA A 302 -34.03 9.69 7.19
N SER A 303 -34.78 10.77 6.88
CA SER A 303 -35.34 11.67 7.90
C SER A 303 -36.44 11.01 8.73
N GLU A 304 -37.28 10.17 8.14
CA GLU A 304 -38.32 9.39 8.85
C GLU A 304 -37.67 8.45 9.87
N ILE A 305 -36.62 7.73 9.47
CA ILE A 305 -35.86 6.86 10.39
C ILE A 305 -35.31 7.68 11.57
N ILE A 306 -34.74 8.86 11.31
CA ILE A 306 -34.18 9.73 12.34
C ILE A 306 -35.29 10.19 13.31
N VAL A 307 -36.42 10.66 12.78
CA VAL A 307 -37.53 11.23 13.55
C VAL A 307 -38.26 10.16 14.35
N GLU A 308 -38.66 9.05 13.72
CA GLU A 308 -39.48 8.01 14.34
C GLU A 308 -38.71 7.28 15.46
N ASN A 309 -37.44 6.97 15.21
CA ASN A 309 -36.58 6.33 16.21
C ASN A 309 -35.93 7.32 17.16
N GLN A 310 -36.15 8.63 16.96
CA GLN A 310 -35.59 9.71 17.78
C GLN A 310 -34.08 9.56 17.95
N LEU A 311 -33.36 9.31 16.84
CA LEU A 311 -31.96 8.88 16.87
C LEU A 311 -30.98 9.91 17.45
N ASP A 312 -31.37 11.19 17.44
CA ASP A 312 -30.63 12.26 18.10
C ASP A 312 -30.97 12.36 19.60
N LYS A 313 -32.13 11.87 20.04
CA LYS A 313 -32.53 11.84 21.45
C LYS A 313 -31.83 10.70 22.19
N GLY A 314 -30.78 11.06 22.93
CA GLY A 314 -29.98 10.12 23.72
C GLY A 314 -28.49 10.17 23.36
N ILE A 315 -28.14 10.89 22.29
CA ILE A 315 -26.75 11.20 21.95
C ILE A 315 -26.50 12.65 22.38
N GLU A 316 -25.82 12.83 23.50
CA GLU A 316 -25.40 14.15 23.96
C GLU A 316 -24.57 14.86 22.88
N ARG A 317 -24.75 16.19 22.75
CA ARG A 317 -23.98 17.06 21.84
C ARG A 317 -24.19 16.82 20.34
N LEU A 318 -25.25 16.10 19.94
CA LEU A 318 -25.66 15.99 18.53
C LEU A 318 -27.06 16.58 18.32
N ARG A 319 -27.24 17.31 17.22
CA ARG A 319 -28.55 17.73 16.71
C ARG A 319 -28.64 17.47 15.22
N LEU A 320 -29.70 16.81 14.79
CA LEU A 320 -29.99 16.55 13.39
C LEU A 320 -31.09 17.49 12.91
N LEU A 321 -30.94 18.03 11.70
CA LEU A 321 -31.95 18.85 11.03
C LEU A 321 -32.58 18.04 9.89
N PRO A 322 -33.66 17.27 10.16
CA PRO A 322 -34.27 16.41 9.16
C PRO A 322 -35.00 17.22 8.08
N GLU A 323 -35.12 16.60 6.91
CA GLU A 323 -36.08 17.00 5.89
C GLU A 323 -37.48 16.58 6.32
N ILE A 324 -38.42 17.53 6.38
CA ILE A 324 -39.77 17.32 6.91
C ILE A 324 -40.81 17.06 5.81
N ALA A 325 -40.54 17.52 4.58
CA ALA A 325 -41.44 17.39 3.45
C ALA A 325 -40.75 17.67 2.12
N TYR A 326 -41.34 17.20 1.03
CA TYR A 326 -41.07 17.72 -0.31
C TYR A 326 -42.38 18.05 -1.05
N GLN A 327 -42.29 18.97 -2.01
CA GLN A 327 -43.35 19.26 -2.98
C GLN A 327 -42.76 19.31 -4.39
N THR A 328 -43.52 18.84 -5.38
CA THR A 328 -43.21 18.92 -6.82
C THR A 328 -44.49 18.75 -7.64
N ILE A 329 -44.40 18.65 -8.95
CA ILE A 329 -45.53 18.39 -9.83
C ILE A 329 -45.62 16.93 -10.27
N ASN A 330 -46.82 16.46 -10.54
CA ASN A 330 -47.14 15.13 -11.04
C ASN A 330 -46.88 15.02 -12.55
N ASN A 331 -45.64 15.29 -12.94
CA ASN A 331 -45.14 15.17 -14.31
C ASN A 331 -43.70 14.64 -14.25
N GLU A 332 -43.45 13.45 -14.78
CA GLU A 332 -42.16 12.76 -14.63
C GLU A 332 -40.97 13.56 -15.21
N VAL A 333 -41.19 14.34 -16.27
CA VAL A 333 -40.13 15.12 -16.94
C VAL A 333 -39.78 16.36 -16.13
N LEU A 334 -40.80 17.08 -15.64
CA LEU A 334 -40.63 18.37 -14.99
C LEU A 334 -40.53 18.28 -13.46
N ALA A 335 -40.81 17.11 -12.86
CA ALA A 335 -40.79 16.93 -11.41
C ALA A 335 -39.45 17.33 -10.79
N ALA A 336 -38.32 17.02 -11.42
CA ALA A 336 -37.01 17.39 -10.89
C ALA A 336 -36.79 18.93 -10.87
N SER A 337 -37.37 19.64 -11.83
CA SER A 337 -37.20 21.08 -12.05
C SER A 337 -38.17 21.95 -11.24
N PHE A 338 -39.29 21.39 -10.78
CA PHE A 338 -40.22 22.04 -9.84
C PHE A 338 -40.01 21.62 -8.38
N ALA A 339 -39.17 20.63 -8.12
CA ALA A 339 -39.05 20.01 -6.80
C ALA A 339 -38.43 20.93 -5.74
N VAL A 340 -39.09 20.97 -4.59
CA VAL A 340 -38.67 21.69 -3.37
C VAL A 340 -38.63 20.72 -2.20
N LEU A 341 -37.55 20.79 -1.43
CA LEU A 341 -37.36 20.01 -0.22
C LEU A 341 -37.28 20.94 0.99
N TYR A 342 -38.11 20.70 1.99
CA TYR A 342 -38.22 21.49 3.21
C TYR A 342 -37.47 20.81 4.34
N ARG A 343 -36.54 21.54 4.95
CA ARG A 343 -35.73 21.06 6.07
C ARG A 343 -35.96 21.94 7.29
N GLN A 344 -36.01 21.29 8.44
CA GLN A 344 -36.10 21.98 9.73
C GLN A 344 -34.93 22.96 9.92
N GLY A 345 -35.24 24.20 10.31
CA GLY A 345 -34.24 25.21 10.65
C GLY A 345 -33.83 25.19 12.13
N LEU A 346 -32.90 26.08 12.47
CA LEU A 346 -32.48 26.32 13.85
C LEU A 346 -33.43 27.29 14.55
N SER A 347 -33.63 27.12 15.86
CA SER A 347 -34.30 28.14 16.68
C SER A 347 -33.48 29.42 16.71
N GLU A 348 -34.14 30.57 16.82
CA GLU A 348 -33.50 31.90 16.87
C GLU A 348 -32.38 31.98 17.92
N SER A 349 -32.58 31.38 19.09
CA SER A 349 -31.57 31.31 20.17
C SER A 349 -30.30 30.55 19.79
N MET A 350 -30.39 29.54 18.90
CA MET A 350 -29.23 28.73 18.49
C MET A 350 -28.46 29.36 17.34
N GLN A 351 -29.15 30.11 16.46
CA GLN A 351 -28.53 30.74 15.29
C GLN A 351 -27.36 31.65 15.71
N ALA A 352 -27.54 32.43 16.78
CA ALA A 352 -26.52 33.33 17.30
C ALA A 352 -25.18 32.65 17.63
N GLN A 353 -25.19 31.37 18.01
CA GLN A 353 -23.99 30.63 18.46
C GLN A 353 -23.56 29.51 17.50
N THR A 354 -24.31 29.28 16.41
CA THR A 354 -24.03 28.19 15.47
C THR A 354 -23.39 28.73 14.19
N ARG A 355 -22.32 28.09 13.72
CA ARG A 355 -21.64 28.47 12.47
C ARG A 355 -21.36 27.25 11.62
N ILE A 356 -21.49 27.39 10.30
CA ILE A 356 -21.07 26.37 9.32
C ILE A 356 -19.55 26.18 9.37
N LEU A 357 -19.08 24.94 9.51
CA LEU A 357 -17.66 24.67 9.70
C LEU A 357 -16.81 24.98 8.46
N ALA A 358 -17.35 24.77 7.25
CA ALA A 358 -16.62 25.03 6.01
C ALA A 358 -16.13 26.49 5.91
N ALA A 359 -16.98 27.46 6.26
CA ALA A 359 -16.58 28.86 6.24
C ALA A 359 -15.60 29.21 7.37
N LEU A 360 -15.63 28.47 8.50
CA LEU A 360 -14.72 28.72 9.61
C LEU A 360 -13.29 28.24 9.34
N VAL A 361 -13.11 27.17 8.57
CA VAL A 361 -11.78 26.61 8.26
C VAL A 361 -11.18 27.13 6.95
N GLU A 362 -11.96 27.84 6.13
CA GLU A 362 -11.44 28.45 4.91
C GLU A 362 -10.52 29.62 5.27
N GLU A 363 -9.24 29.51 4.94
CA GLU A 363 -8.31 30.64 5.05
C GLU A 363 -8.72 31.72 4.04
N SER A 364 -9.01 32.92 4.54
CA SER A 364 -9.48 34.02 3.70
C SER A 364 -8.50 34.31 2.56
N PRO A 365 -8.92 34.25 1.28
CA PRO A 365 -8.06 34.57 0.14
C PRO A 365 -7.70 36.07 0.05
N ILE A 366 -8.22 36.88 0.97
CA ILE A 366 -7.99 38.34 1.04
C ILE A 366 -7.03 38.68 2.17
N THR A 367 -7.24 38.12 3.37
CA THR A 367 -6.50 38.50 4.60
C THR A 367 -5.57 37.41 5.12
N GLY A 368 -5.71 36.17 4.66
CA GLY A 368 -4.95 35.00 5.14
C GLY A 368 -5.37 34.51 6.51
N THR A 369 -6.40 35.11 7.10
CA THR A 369 -6.93 34.72 8.41
C THR A 369 -7.94 33.59 8.28
N MET A 370 -7.91 32.62 9.20
CA MET A 370 -8.92 31.59 9.35
C MET A 370 -9.96 32.00 10.42
N PRO A 371 -11.28 32.11 10.11
CA PRO A 371 -12.28 32.56 11.08
C PRO A 371 -12.39 31.68 12.34
N LEU A 372 -12.11 30.38 12.25
CA LEU A 372 -12.07 29.49 13.43
C LEU A 372 -11.07 29.95 14.50
N SER A 373 -9.99 30.65 14.11
CA SER A 373 -9.01 31.17 15.06
C SER A 373 -9.61 32.20 16.02
N ASP A 374 -10.67 32.93 15.64
CA ASP A 374 -11.37 33.85 16.55
C ASP A 374 -12.11 33.11 17.66
N PHE A 375 -12.74 31.98 17.33
CA PHE A 375 -13.41 31.13 18.32
C PHE A 375 -12.39 30.50 19.29
N ILE A 376 -11.26 30.02 18.78
CA ILE A 376 -10.16 29.49 19.61
C ILE A 376 -9.61 30.58 20.56
N ARG A 377 -9.44 31.82 20.06
CA ARG A 377 -9.02 32.97 20.89
C ARG A 377 -10.05 33.32 21.96
N ALA A 378 -11.33 33.37 21.60
CA ALA A 378 -12.42 33.64 22.55
C ALA A 378 -12.48 32.56 23.64
N ALA A 379 -12.30 31.29 23.26
CA ALA A 379 -12.23 30.17 24.19
C ALA A 379 -11.06 30.29 25.17
N ALA A 380 -9.87 30.66 24.67
CA ALA A 380 -8.69 30.86 25.51
C ALA A 380 -8.91 32.02 26.51
N GLN A 381 -9.51 33.12 26.06
CA GLN A 381 -9.87 34.26 26.92
C GLN A 381 -10.88 33.86 28.00
N ALA A 382 -11.94 33.13 27.63
CA ALA A 382 -12.94 32.64 28.58
C ALA A 382 -12.34 31.69 29.64
N HIS A 383 -11.29 30.94 29.28
CA HIS A 383 -10.54 30.06 30.18
C HIS A 383 -9.37 30.76 30.89
N ASN A 384 -9.25 32.09 30.78
CA ASN A 384 -8.16 32.89 31.37
C ASN A 384 -6.76 32.38 31.00
N THR A 385 -6.56 31.97 29.74
CA THR A 385 -5.29 31.46 29.21
C THR A 385 -4.96 32.08 27.84
N THR A 386 -3.79 31.75 27.30
CA THR A 386 -3.39 32.11 25.94
C THR A 386 -3.46 30.91 25.01
N VAL A 387 -3.56 31.15 23.70
CA VAL A 387 -3.51 30.08 22.70
C VAL A 387 -2.07 29.55 22.64
N ASN A 388 -1.85 28.40 23.26
CA ASN A 388 -0.59 27.64 23.26
C ASN A 388 -0.88 26.16 22.95
N GLU A 389 0.16 25.36 22.73
CA GLU A 389 0.01 23.95 22.35
C GLU A 389 -0.87 23.16 23.33
N THR A 390 -0.67 23.32 24.65
CA THR A 390 -1.46 22.65 25.68
C THR A 390 -2.94 22.99 25.56
N PHE A 391 -3.29 24.27 25.40
CA PHE A 391 -4.66 24.71 25.22
C PHE A 391 -5.25 24.17 23.92
N LEU A 392 -4.49 24.18 22.82
CA LEU A 392 -4.94 23.64 21.53
C LEU A 392 -5.25 22.15 21.60
N ARG A 393 -4.44 21.36 22.31
CA ARG A 393 -4.73 19.94 22.57
C ARG A 393 -6.03 19.75 23.35
N GLN A 394 -6.29 20.58 24.37
CA GLN A 394 -7.52 20.53 25.16
C GLN A 394 -8.75 20.95 24.34
N TRP A 395 -8.64 22.04 23.58
CA TRP A 395 -9.70 22.51 22.69
C TRP A 395 -10.00 21.46 21.62
N TRP A 396 -8.96 20.82 21.06
CA TRP A 396 -9.12 19.73 20.09
C TRP A 396 -9.80 18.51 20.70
N TYR A 397 -9.44 18.11 21.92
CA TYR A 397 -10.15 17.06 22.65
C TYR A 397 -11.65 17.42 22.81
N GLY A 398 -11.95 18.67 23.19
CA GLY A 398 -13.32 19.18 23.25
C GLY A 398 -14.04 19.15 21.90
N TYR A 399 -13.34 19.43 20.80
CA TYR A 399 -13.86 19.33 19.45
C TYR A 399 -14.23 17.88 19.09
N LEU A 400 -13.35 16.91 19.37
CA LEU A 400 -13.60 15.49 19.15
C LEU A 400 -14.80 14.99 19.97
N ASP A 401 -14.93 15.47 21.20
CA ASP A 401 -16.07 15.17 22.07
C ASP A 401 -17.39 15.76 21.54
N ALA A 402 -17.35 16.95 20.94
CA ALA A 402 -18.53 17.58 20.36
C ALA A 402 -18.91 17.05 18.96
N ALA A 403 -17.96 16.52 18.18
CA ALA A 403 -18.17 16.15 16.77
C ALA A 403 -17.96 14.67 16.44
N LEU A 404 -16.83 14.08 16.85
CA LEU A 404 -16.47 12.71 16.47
C LEU A 404 -17.22 11.67 17.32
N LEU A 405 -17.24 11.83 18.64
CA LEU A 405 -17.89 10.85 19.51
C LEU A 405 -19.41 10.73 19.27
N PRO A 406 -20.19 11.83 19.12
CA PRO A 406 -21.62 11.72 18.92
C PRO A 406 -21.98 11.04 17.59
N THR A 407 -21.22 11.32 16.52
CA THR A 407 -21.43 10.68 15.21
C THR A 407 -21.00 9.20 15.21
N LEU A 408 -19.93 8.86 15.94
CA LEU A 408 -19.49 7.48 16.13
C LEU A 408 -20.56 6.67 16.89
N ARG A 409 -21.12 7.23 17.97
CA ARG A 409 -22.22 6.62 18.73
C ARG A 409 -23.48 6.46 17.88
N LEU A 410 -23.82 7.45 17.05
CA LEU A 410 -24.96 7.36 16.14
C LEU A 410 -24.80 6.17 15.19
N PHE A 411 -23.66 6.07 14.50
CA PHE A 411 -23.41 4.94 13.61
C PHE A 411 -23.41 3.61 14.37
N ALA A 412 -22.72 3.55 15.51
CA ALA A 412 -22.56 2.34 16.29
C ALA A 412 -23.87 1.83 16.93
N SER A 413 -24.84 2.71 17.19
CA SER A 413 -26.15 2.33 17.76
C SER A 413 -27.20 2.09 16.68
N SER A 414 -27.23 2.91 15.63
CA SER A 414 -28.34 2.93 14.65
C SER A 414 -27.96 2.43 13.26
N GLY A 415 -26.68 2.39 12.92
CA GLY A 415 -26.21 2.11 11.55
C GLY A 415 -26.38 3.28 10.57
N VAL A 416 -26.75 4.47 11.04
CA VAL A 416 -26.87 5.67 10.22
C VAL A 416 -25.51 6.36 10.11
N SER A 417 -25.02 6.47 8.89
CA SER A 417 -23.83 7.23 8.51
C SER A 417 -24.25 8.57 7.90
N LEU A 418 -23.86 9.66 8.55
CA LEU A 418 -24.17 11.01 8.10
C LEU A 418 -23.14 11.50 7.08
N GLU A 419 -23.57 12.23 6.05
CA GLU A 419 -22.70 13.03 5.18
C GLU A 419 -22.28 14.34 5.89
N ALA A 420 -21.75 14.20 7.10
CA ALA A 420 -21.36 15.31 7.99
C ALA A 420 -20.01 15.92 7.58
N HIS A 421 -19.81 16.20 6.29
CA HIS A 421 -18.68 17.00 5.83
C HIS A 421 -18.87 18.48 6.18
N LEU A 422 -17.83 19.31 6.08
CA LEU A 422 -17.84 20.68 6.62
C LEU A 422 -18.93 21.63 6.09
N GLN A 423 -19.50 21.39 4.91
CA GLN A 423 -20.63 22.21 4.39
C GLN A 423 -22.00 21.82 4.99
N ASN A 424 -22.12 20.60 5.51
CA ASN A 424 -23.32 20.02 6.12
C ASN A 424 -23.20 19.93 7.65
N ALA A 425 -22.00 20.17 8.18
CA ALA A 425 -21.70 20.21 9.60
C ALA A 425 -21.59 21.66 10.09
N LEU A 426 -22.42 22.00 11.08
CA LEU A 426 -22.38 23.26 11.80
C LEU A 426 -21.97 22.99 13.25
N MET A 427 -21.24 23.91 13.84
CA MET A 427 -20.80 23.81 15.23
C MET A 427 -21.45 24.92 16.06
N TYR A 428 -22.07 24.52 17.17
CA TYR A 428 -22.55 25.42 18.20
C TYR A 428 -21.41 25.69 19.20
N PHE A 429 -21.09 26.97 19.42
CA PHE A 429 -19.99 27.40 20.27
C PHE A 429 -20.47 28.14 21.52
N GLU A 430 -19.93 27.74 22.68
CA GLU A 430 -20.14 28.46 23.94
C GLU A 430 -18.87 29.23 24.29
N ASN A 431 -18.90 30.56 24.18
CA ASN A 431 -17.73 31.42 24.40
C ASN A 431 -16.48 30.97 23.61
N GLY A 432 -16.68 30.48 22.38
CA GLY A 432 -15.61 29.95 21.52
C GLY A 432 -15.28 28.47 21.69
N TRP A 433 -15.84 27.79 22.70
CA TRP A 433 -15.64 26.35 22.92
C TRP A 433 -16.62 25.51 22.10
N PRO A 434 -16.19 24.46 21.37
CA PRO A 434 -17.09 23.57 20.63
C PRO A 434 -17.95 22.76 21.61
N SER A 435 -19.27 22.90 21.51
CA SER A 435 -20.21 22.30 22.48
C SER A 435 -21.14 21.26 21.84
N MET A 436 -21.60 21.48 20.60
CA MET A 436 -22.53 20.56 19.95
C MET A 436 -22.43 20.63 18.42
N LEU A 437 -22.41 19.45 17.80
CA LEU A 437 -22.50 19.30 16.35
C LEU A 437 -23.95 19.34 15.89
N VAL A 438 -24.25 20.20 14.94
CA VAL A 438 -25.51 20.27 14.22
C VAL A 438 -25.27 19.78 12.80
N VAL A 439 -25.98 18.74 12.36
CA VAL A 439 -25.85 18.18 11.00
C VAL A 439 -27.14 18.40 10.23
N ARG A 440 -26.99 18.85 8.97
CA ARG A 440 -28.08 19.05 8.01
C ARG A 440 -27.87 18.22 6.75
N ASP A 441 -28.91 18.14 5.92
CA ASP A 441 -28.93 17.46 4.63
C ASP A 441 -28.89 15.93 4.72
N MET A 442 -30.05 15.30 4.86
CA MET A 442 -30.17 13.85 4.96
C MET A 442 -30.21 13.15 3.60
N GLU A 443 -30.18 13.88 2.47
CA GLU A 443 -30.09 13.29 1.12
C GLU A 443 -28.85 12.38 0.98
N GLY A 444 -27.75 12.75 1.63
CA GLY A 444 -26.48 12.03 1.57
C GLY A 444 -26.33 10.86 2.55
N CYS A 445 -27.30 10.68 3.45
CA CYS A 445 -27.22 9.69 4.52
C CYS A 445 -27.22 8.25 3.99
N SER A 446 -26.44 7.41 4.65
CA SER A 446 -26.38 5.98 4.35
C SER A 446 -26.81 5.17 5.55
N VAL A 447 -27.87 4.39 5.38
CA VAL A 447 -28.49 3.64 6.45
C VAL A 447 -28.19 2.16 6.29
N SER A 448 -27.57 1.55 7.30
CA SER A 448 -27.32 0.11 7.32
C SER A 448 -28.63 -0.68 7.36
N SER A 449 -28.92 -1.39 6.27
CA SER A 449 -30.05 -2.32 6.16
C SER A 449 -30.04 -3.42 7.24
N GLN A 450 -28.86 -3.74 7.81
CA GLN A 450 -28.71 -4.73 8.88
C GLN A 450 -29.24 -4.21 10.23
N ARG A 451 -29.15 -2.89 10.45
CA ARG A 451 -29.51 -2.24 11.73
C ARG A 451 -30.87 -1.54 11.67
N GLN A 452 -31.34 -1.23 10.46
CA GLN A 452 -32.67 -0.67 10.20
C GLN A 452 -33.47 -1.60 9.26
N PRO A 453 -33.91 -2.78 9.74
CA PRO A 453 -34.62 -3.76 8.90
C PRO A 453 -36.01 -3.28 8.42
N ASN A 454 -36.53 -2.20 9.01
CA ASN A 454 -37.82 -1.61 8.63
C ASN A 454 -37.71 -0.62 7.45
N LEU A 455 -36.50 -0.24 7.04
CA LEU A 455 -36.29 0.53 5.83
C LEU A 455 -36.61 -0.35 4.62
N ASP A 456 -37.35 0.16 3.64
CA ASP A 456 -37.56 -0.53 2.37
C ASP A 456 -36.20 -0.91 1.77
N PRO A 457 -35.92 -2.20 1.49
CA PRO A 457 -34.68 -2.61 0.85
C PRO A 457 -34.41 -1.93 -0.49
N ASN A 458 -35.46 -1.43 -1.17
CA ASN A 458 -35.36 -0.68 -2.41
C ASN A 458 -35.19 0.84 -2.21
N SER A 459 -35.25 1.31 -0.96
CA SER A 459 -34.96 2.72 -0.65
C SER A 459 -33.52 3.01 -1.04
N SER A 460 -33.32 4.14 -1.71
CA SER A 460 -31.97 4.56 -2.10
C SER A 460 -31.13 5.08 -0.92
N ALA A 461 -31.70 5.13 0.29
CA ALA A 461 -30.98 5.35 1.55
C ALA A 461 -30.45 4.05 2.17
N SER A 462 -30.82 2.88 1.63
CA SER A 462 -30.44 1.56 2.13
C SER A 462 -29.06 1.15 1.59
N TYR A 463 -28.12 0.87 2.50
CA TYR A 463 -26.76 0.43 2.20
C TYR A 463 -26.39 -0.83 2.99
N SER A 464 -25.37 -1.55 2.54
CA SER A 464 -24.72 -2.53 3.41
C SER A 464 -23.99 -1.83 4.57
N GLU A 465 -23.78 -2.55 5.68
CA GLU A 465 -23.06 -1.99 6.84
C GLU A 465 -21.64 -1.54 6.47
N ASN A 466 -20.96 -2.29 5.60
CA ASN A 466 -19.62 -1.96 5.13
C ASN A 466 -19.59 -0.69 4.28
N GLU A 467 -20.56 -0.49 3.38
CA GLU A 467 -20.64 0.73 2.57
C GLU A 467 -20.99 1.95 3.43
N ALA A 468 -21.93 1.81 4.37
CA ALA A 468 -22.27 2.88 5.30
C ALA A 468 -21.07 3.26 6.19
N TRP A 469 -20.31 2.27 6.66
CA TRP A 469 -19.07 2.48 7.42
C TRP A 469 -17.97 3.13 6.58
N PHE A 470 -17.78 2.68 5.34
CA PHE A 470 -16.84 3.28 4.40
C PHE A 470 -17.14 4.77 4.17
N ARG A 471 -18.42 5.10 3.97
CA ARG A 471 -18.87 6.50 3.83
C ARG A 471 -18.67 7.29 5.13
N TYR A 472 -18.85 6.67 6.30
CA TYR A 472 -18.56 7.31 7.58
C TYR A 472 -17.08 7.70 7.69
N GLN A 473 -16.17 6.77 7.36
CA GLN A 473 -14.74 7.02 7.38
C GLN A 473 -14.36 8.20 6.49
N TYR A 474 -14.91 8.29 5.29
CA TYR A 474 -14.66 9.44 4.43
C TYR A 474 -15.26 10.73 4.97
N TYR A 475 -16.58 10.80 5.19
CA TYR A 475 -17.24 12.08 5.46
C TYR A 475 -16.90 12.65 6.82
N VAL A 476 -16.83 11.82 7.86
CA VAL A 476 -16.56 12.25 9.23
C VAL A 476 -15.05 12.29 9.48
N VAL A 477 -14.31 11.22 9.16
CA VAL A 477 -12.88 11.17 9.56
C VAL A 477 -12.01 11.97 8.60
N VAL A 478 -12.12 11.75 7.29
CA VAL A 478 -11.25 12.40 6.30
C VAL A 478 -11.72 13.81 5.92
N ASN A 479 -13.00 13.97 5.57
CA ASN A 479 -13.55 15.21 5.04
C ASN A 479 -13.97 16.21 6.14
N HIS A 480 -14.00 15.78 7.40
CA HIS A 480 -14.32 16.65 8.53
C HIS A 480 -13.16 16.70 9.53
N ILE A 481 -12.91 15.64 10.30
CA ILE A 481 -11.93 15.67 11.39
C ILE A 481 -10.52 15.99 10.89
N ALA A 482 -10.03 15.30 9.85
CA ALA A 482 -8.69 15.55 9.31
C ALA A 482 -8.55 16.98 8.78
N HIS A 483 -9.56 17.50 8.09
CA HIS A 483 -9.51 18.83 7.52
C HIS A 483 -9.50 19.94 8.60
N VAL A 484 -10.34 19.84 9.63
CA VAL A 484 -10.32 20.81 10.75
C VAL A 484 -9.00 20.72 11.51
N LEU A 485 -8.50 19.51 11.75
CA LEU A 485 -7.20 19.27 12.39
C LEU A 485 -6.08 19.97 11.62
N SER A 486 -5.98 19.74 10.31
CA SER A 486 -4.99 20.36 9.45
C SER A 486 -5.13 21.88 9.40
N ALA A 487 -6.36 22.40 9.33
CA ALA A 487 -6.60 23.85 9.35
C ALA A 487 -6.12 24.50 10.65
N VAL A 488 -6.35 23.85 11.81
CA VAL A 488 -5.82 24.30 13.10
C VAL A 488 -4.29 24.26 13.13
N ALA A 489 -3.68 23.15 12.70
CA ALA A 489 -2.22 23.01 12.68
C ALA A 489 -1.53 24.02 11.73
N ARG A 490 -2.16 24.36 10.61
CA ARG A 490 -1.66 25.37 9.66
C ARG A 490 -1.66 26.79 10.21
N ASN A 491 -2.62 27.12 11.07
CA ASN A 491 -2.86 28.48 11.56
C ASN A 491 -2.40 28.73 13.00
N HIS A 492 -1.89 27.71 13.68
CA HIS A 492 -1.45 27.77 15.07
C HIS A 492 -0.14 26.99 15.28
N ALA A 493 0.60 27.31 16.33
CA ALA A 493 1.87 26.64 16.66
C ALA A 493 1.64 25.25 17.29
N ILE A 494 1.12 24.30 16.49
CA ILE A 494 0.94 22.89 16.86
C ILE A 494 1.08 22.02 15.60
N SER A 495 1.72 20.85 15.72
CA SER A 495 1.85 19.91 14.59
C SER A 495 0.59 19.07 14.39
N GLU A 496 0.38 18.57 13.16
CA GLU A 496 -0.69 17.59 12.92
C GLU A 496 -0.47 16.30 13.71
N GLU A 497 0.79 15.85 13.85
CA GLU A 497 1.13 14.66 14.65
C GLU A 497 0.66 14.80 16.10
N ALA A 498 0.83 15.98 16.70
CA ALA A 498 0.36 16.27 18.06
C ALA A 498 -1.16 16.13 18.17
N LEU A 499 -1.91 16.67 17.20
CA LEU A 499 -3.36 16.59 17.18
C LEU A 499 -3.87 15.18 16.87
N TRP A 500 -3.20 14.44 15.97
CA TRP A 500 -3.50 13.04 15.69
C TRP A 500 -3.21 12.12 16.88
N SER A 501 -2.16 12.41 17.67
CA SER A 501 -1.92 11.74 18.95
C SER A 501 -3.10 11.94 19.90
N VAL A 502 -3.58 13.18 20.04
CA VAL A 502 -4.77 13.47 20.86
C VAL A 502 -6.00 12.75 20.31
N THR A 503 -6.20 12.70 18.99
CA THR A 503 -7.32 11.96 18.38
C THR A 503 -7.24 10.46 18.67
N ARG A 504 -6.04 9.89 18.63
CA ARG A 504 -5.79 8.49 18.99
C ARG A 504 -6.08 8.22 20.47
N GLU A 505 -5.53 9.05 21.37
CA GLU A 505 -5.76 8.96 22.81
C GLU A 505 -7.26 9.09 23.14
N PHE A 506 -7.95 10.00 22.45
CA PHE A 506 -9.39 10.16 22.53
C PHE A 506 -10.11 8.85 22.12
N LEU A 507 -9.83 8.31 20.93
CA LEU A 507 -10.45 7.06 20.47
C LEU A 507 -10.11 5.85 21.35
N GLN A 508 -8.92 5.81 21.94
CA GLN A 508 -8.54 4.79 22.93
C GLN A 508 -9.35 4.93 24.22
N SER A 509 -9.64 6.15 24.67
CA SER A 509 -10.51 6.38 25.82
C SER A 509 -11.97 5.96 25.51
N VAL A 510 -12.42 6.20 24.28
CA VAL A 510 -13.73 5.77 23.76
C VAL A 510 -13.80 4.25 23.57
N ALA A 511 -12.68 3.52 23.50
CA ALA A 511 -12.70 2.06 23.50
C ALA A 511 -13.23 1.45 24.83
N ASN A 512 -13.48 2.28 25.84
CA ASN A 512 -14.18 1.91 27.07
C ASN A 512 -15.69 2.28 27.06
N ASP A 513 -16.19 2.89 25.97
CA ASP A 513 -17.61 3.15 25.73
C ASP A 513 -18.26 1.91 25.10
N ASP A 514 -19.25 1.33 25.79
CA ASP A 514 -19.88 0.08 25.34
C ASP A 514 -20.56 0.18 23.97
N ILE A 515 -20.95 1.38 23.54
CA ILE A 515 -21.62 1.61 22.25
C ILE A 515 -20.59 1.82 21.14
N ALA A 516 -19.65 2.75 21.33
CA ALA A 516 -18.76 3.22 20.26
C ALA A 516 -17.46 2.42 20.10
N LYS A 517 -17.13 1.54 21.06
CA LYS A 517 -15.89 0.74 21.07
C LYS A 517 -15.57 0.01 19.76
N PRO A 518 -16.50 -0.70 19.08
CA PRO A 518 -16.17 -1.46 17.88
C PRO A 518 -15.63 -0.56 16.77
N GLN A 519 -16.31 0.57 16.52
CA GLN A 519 -15.95 1.53 15.49
C GLN A 519 -14.67 2.32 15.86
N ALA A 520 -14.50 2.70 17.13
CA ALA A 520 -13.26 3.31 17.60
C ALA A 520 -12.05 2.37 17.37
N THR A 521 -12.22 1.09 17.70
CA THR A 521 -11.19 0.06 17.49
C THR A 521 -10.92 -0.16 16.00
N ALA A 522 -11.95 -0.16 15.15
CA ALA A 522 -11.79 -0.28 13.70
C ALA A 522 -10.96 0.87 13.13
N LEU A 523 -11.21 2.12 13.54
CA LEU A 523 -10.44 3.29 13.11
C LEU A 523 -8.98 3.24 13.58
N LEU A 524 -8.69 2.71 14.77
CA LEU A 524 -7.32 2.57 15.28
C LEU A 524 -6.52 1.47 14.57
N ASN A 525 -7.20 0.51 13.94
CA ASN A 525 -6.57 -0.69 13.37
C ASN A 525 -6.52 -0.69 11.83
N CYS A 526 -7.37 0.08 11.15
CA CYS A 526 -7.36 0.11 9.69
C CYS A 526 -6.07 0.74 9.15
N ALA A 527 -5.51 0.18 8.07
CA ALA A 527 -4.25 0.62 7.49
C ALA A 527 -4.39 1.97 6.76
N THR A 528 -5.48 2.10 6.01
CA THR A 528 -5.79 3.25 5.16
C THR A 528 -7.17 3.81 5.52
N LEU A 529 -7.43 5.03 5.08
CA LEU A 529 -8.73 5.68 5.10
C LEU A 529 -9.13 6.03 3.66
N PRO A 530 -10.43 5.91 3.31
CA PRO A 530 -10.89 6.24 1.97
C PRO A 530 -10.99 7.76 1.77
N ALA A 531 -10.51 8.24 0.63
CA ALA A 531 -10.68 9.61 0.18
C ALA A 531 -11.31 9.65 -1.22
N LYS A 532 -12.26 10.56 -1.41
CA LYS A 532 -12.91 10.76 -2.72
C LYS A 532 -11.95 11.42 -3.71
N GLY A 533 -11.80 10.82 -4.88
CA GLY A 533 -11.03 11.32 -6.01
C GLY A 533 -11.84 12.30 -6.86
N ASN A 534 -11.96 13.55 -6.42
CA ASN A 534 -12.77 14.59 -7.07
C ASN A 534 -12.17 15.06 -8.41
N LEU A 535 -10.85 15.15 -8.54
CA LEU A 535 -10.17 15.47 -9.80
C LEU A 535 -10.41 14.35 -10.82
N LEU A 536 -10.14 13.09 -10.45
CA LEU A 536 -10.34 11.93 -11.33
C LEU A 536 -11.82 11.76 -11.69
N SER A 537 -12.73 11.91 -10.72
CA SER A 537 -14.17 11.82 -10.99
C SER A 537 -14.66 12.91 -11.94
N THR A 538 -14.08 14.12 -11.86
CA THR A 538 -14.38 15.22 -12.79
C THR A 538 -13.85 14.94 -14.18
N LEU A 539 -12.61 14.44 -14.27
CA LEU A 539 -11.93 14.12 -15.53
C LEU A 539 -12.68 13.02 -16.29
N HIS A 540 -13.09 11.95 -15.61
CA HIS A 540 -13.78 10.82 -16.22
C HIS A 540 -15.29 11.01 -16.38
N GLY A 541 -15.86 12.09 -15.84
CA GLY A 541 -17.30 12.34 -15.89
C GLY A 541 -18.14 11.38 -15.05
N CYS A 542 -17.55 10.68 -14.08
CA CYS A 542 -18.21 9.68 -13.23
C CYS A 542 -18.61 10.23 -11.85
N GLY A 543 -19.04 11.50 -11.76
CA GLY A 543 -19.33 12.14 -10.48
C GLY A 543 -20.38 11.40 -9.61
N GLU A 544 -21.33 10.69 -10.22
CA GLU A 544 -22.38 9.93 -9.50
C GLU A 544 -21.85 8.63 -8.88
N SER A 545 -20.79 8.06 -9.47
CA SER A 545 -20.06 6.88 -9.01
C SER A 545 -18.59 7.24 -8.84
N PRO A 546 -18.26 7.99 -7.78
CA PRO A 546 -16.96 8.62 -7.68
C PRO A 546 -15.82 7.62 -7.56
N VAL A 547 -14.67 8.00 -8.08
CA VAL A 547 -13.40 7.32 -7.84
C VAL A 547 -13.00 7.51 -6.38
N TRP A 548 -12.44 6.47 -5.78
CA TRP A 548 -11.90 6.48 -4.43
C TRP A 548 -10.40 6.18 -4.46
N VAL A 549 -9.64 6.85 -3.60
CA VAL A 549 -8.22 6.61 -3.37
C VAL A 549 -8.00 6.34 -1.89
N ASP A 550 -6.98 5.55 -1.57
CA ASP A 550 -6.63 5.25 -0.18
C ASP A 550 -5.54 6.22 0.29
N ILE A 551 -5.75 6.79 1.48
CA ILE A 551 -4.70 7.55 2.18
C ILE A 551 -4.26 6.81 3.43
N ASP A 552 -3.00 6.95 3.81
CA ASP A 552 -2.49 6.37 5.05
C ASP A 552 -3.30 6.84 6.25
N ASN A 553 -3.61 5.93 7.18
CA ASN A 553 -4.36 6.25 8.38
C ASN A 553 -3.45 6.77 9.50
N PRO A 554 -3.48 8.07 9.86
CA PRO A 554 -2.64 8.62 10.94
C PRO A 554 -3.01 8.08 12.33
N LEU A 555 -4.19 7.46 12.47
CA LEU A 555 -4.67 6.83 13.70
C LEU A 555 -4.15 5.42 13.89
N ARG A 556 -3.44 4.82 12.94
CA ARG A 556 -2.87 3.49 13.11
C ARG A 556 -1.65 3.53 14.01
N TYR A 557 -1.64 2.73 15.08
CA TYR A 557 -0.53 2.72 16.03
C TYR A 557 0.65 1.99 15.39
N GLN A 558 1.69 2.73 15.03
CA GLN A 558 3.01 2.13 14.82
C GLN A 558 3.65 2.02 16.21
N SER A 559 3.71 0.81 16.76
CA SER A 559 4.29 0.61 18.10
C SER A 559 5.75 1.08 18.15
N GLU A 560 6.28 1.40 19.34
CA GLU A 560 7.73 1.59 19.51
C GLU A 560 8.52 0.34 19.07
N LEU A 561 7.92 -0.85 19.17
CA LEU A 561 8.42 -2.10 18.59
C LEU A 561 8.41 -2.10 17.06
N SER A 562 7.43 -1.45 16.41
CA SER A 562 7.34 -1.29 14.95
C SER A 562 8.31 -0.23 14.43
N LEU A 563 8.52 0.87 15.17
CA LEU A 563 9.50 1.90 14.85
C LEU A 563 10.93 1.39 15.04
N SER A 564 11.19 0.64 16.12
CA SER A 564 12.49 -0.02 16.32
C SER A 564 12.72 -1.13 15.30
N ALA A 565 11.71 -1.94 14.96
CA ALA A 565 11.81 -2.92 13.86
C ALA A 565 12.12 -2.28 12.51
N GLN A 566 11.49 -1.15 12.18
CA GLN A 566 11.76 -0.41 10.95
C GLN A 566 13.19 0.14 10.92
N GLN A 567 13.63 0.75 12.02
CA GLN A 567 15.00 1.23 12.16
C GLN A 567 15.98 0.06 12.04
N CYS A 568 15.88 -0.98 12.85
CA CYS A 568 16.75 -2.16 12.79
C CYS A 568 16.78 -2.78 11.39
N SER A 569 15.64 -2.82 10.70
CA SER A 569 15.57 -3.33 9.33
C SER A 569 16.32 -2.44 8.34
N GLU A 570 16.12 -1.12 8.38
CA GLU A 570 16.82 -0.18 7.48
C GLU A 570 18.33 -0.21 7.75
N GLN A 571 18.73 -0.19 9.04
CA GLN A 571 20.14 -0.27 9.45
C GLN A 571 20.80 -1.50 8.84
N ARG A 572 20.17 -2.68 8.96
CA ARG A 572 20.69 -3.91 8.41
C ARG A 572 20.84 -3.86 6.89
N VAL A 573 19.81 -3.39 6.17
CA VAL A 573 19.84 -3.32 4.70
C VAL A 573 20.95 -2.38 4.23
N VAL A 574 21.09 -1.21 4.88
CA VAL A 574 22.17 -0.25 4.58
C VAL A 574 23.54 -0.85 4.90
N THR A 575 23.71 -1.55 6.03
CA THR A 575 24.97 -2.24 6.36
C THR A 575 25.35 -3.24 5.29
N GLN A 576 24.45 -4.17 4.94
CA GLN A 576 24.73 -5.18 3.92
C GLN A 576 25.02 -4.54 2.55
N LEU A 577 24.34 -3.45 2.21
CA LEU A 577 24.59 -2.73 0.97
C LEU A 577 25.99 -2.12 0.95
N ILE A 578 26.39 -1.39 2.01
CA ILE A 578 27.73 -0.80 2.10
C ILE A 578 28.79 -1.90 2.08
N GLU A 579 28.63 -2.95 2.89
CA GLU A 579 29.59 -4.05 2.95
C GLU A 579 29.75 -4.75 1.59
N ALA A 580 28.65 -5.03 0.89
CA ALA A 580 28.69 -5.63 -0.44
C ALA A 580 29.37 -4.69 -1.46
N LEU A 581 29.02 -3.41 -1.48
CA LEU A 581 29.62 -2.45 -2.43
C LEU A 581 31.10 -2.17 -2.15
N LEU A 582 31.53 -2.18 -0.89
CA LEU A 582 32.94 -2.10 -0.52
C LEU A 582 33.69 -3.35 -0.98
N TYR A 583 33.12 -4.52 -0.71
CA TYR A 583 33.74 -5.78 -1.05
C TYR A 583 33.88 -5.96 -2.57
N GLU A 584 32.82 -5.62 -3.30
CA GLU A 584 32.78 -5.67 -4.77
C GLU A 584 33.54 -4.52 -5.45
N LYS A 585 34.26 -3.70 -4.66
CA LYS A 585 35.12 -2.59 -5.13
C LYS A 585 34.37 -1.51 -5.90
N VAL A 586 33.08 -1.32 -5.59
CA VAL A 586 32.24 -0.27 -6.16
C VAL A 586 32.48 1.06 -5.45
N LEU A 587 32.62 1.03 -4.13
CA LEU A 587 32.89 2.20 -3.31
C LEU A 587 34.38 2.34 -3.03
N PRO A 588 35.00 3.50 -3.36
CA PRO A 588 36.37 3.77 -2.93
C PRO A 588 36.40 3.99 -1.42
N TYR A 589 37.51 3.60 -0.78
CA TYR A 589 37.70 3.80 0.64
C TYR A 589 39.17 3.95 1.01
N HIS A 590 39.43 4.56 2.16
CA HIS A 590 40.74 4.52 2.81
C HIS A 590 40.58 4.43 4.34
N TRP A 591 41.59 3.86 4.99
CA TRP A 591 41.63 3.73 6.44
C TRP A 591 42.24 4.97 7.09
N GLN A 592 41.57 5.48 8.12
CA GLN A 592 42.10 6.49 9.02
C GLN A 592 41.94 6.00 10.46
N ASN A 593 43.02 5.43 11.03
CA ASN A 593 42.98 4.68 12.29
C ASN A 593 41.99 3.49 12.20
N SER A 594 41.00 3.41 13.10
CA SER A 594 39.94 2.38 13.09
C SER A 594 38.72 2.76 12.26
N LYS A 595 38.75 3.91 11.57
CA LYS A 595 37.65 4.42 10.77
C LYS A 595 37.92 4.23 9.29
N LEU A 596 36.87 3.90 8.57
CA LEU A 596 36.82 3.81 7.12
C LEU A 596 36.20 5.10 6.60
N ILE A 597 36.92 5.79 5.71
CA ILE A 597 36.44 6.98 5.01
C ILE A 597 36.05 6.57 3.59
N LEU A 598 34.80 6.82 3.22
CA LEU A 598 34.18 6.46 1.94
C LEU A 598 33.89 7.74 1.14
N PRO A 599 34.86 8.27 0.37
CA PRO A 599 34.62 9.44 -0.47
C PRO A 599 33.72 9.08 -1.65
N LEU A 600 32.61 9.79 -1.85
CA LEU A 600 31.76 9.61 -3.03
C LEU A 600 32.01 10.69 -4.07
N ASP A 601 32.09 11.95 -3.64
CA ASP A 601 32.38 13.12 -4.47
C ASP A 601 33.09 14.20 -3.63
N GLU A 602 33.42 15.36 -4.23
CA GLU A 602 34.09 16.46 -3.52
C GLU A 602 33.30 16.99 -2.31
N GLN A 603 31.99 16.80 -2.29
CA GLN A 603 31.09 17.33 -1.28
C GLN A 603 30.59 16.26 -0.30
N THR A 604 30.72 14.97 -0.63
CA THR A 604 30.04 13.86 0.05
C THR A 604 31.02 12.75 0.40
N HIS A 605 31.10 12.41 1.68
CA HIS A 605 31.79 11.22 2.14
C HIS A 605 31.07 10.59 3.33
N TYR A 606 31.30 9.30 3.54
CA TYR A 606 30.88 8.60 4.75
C TYR A 606 32.08 8.29 5.63
N GLU A 607 31.85 8.29 6.94
CA GLU A 607 32.81 7.89 7.95
C GLU A 607 32.16 6.81 8.82
N VAL A 608 32.84 5.68 9.04
CA VAL A 608 32.31 4.59 9.87
C VAL A 608 33.43 3.79 10.51
N ILE A 609 33.23 3.26 11.72
CA ILE A 609 34.13 2.27 12.30
C ILE A 609 33.91 0.94 11.58
N ALA A 610 34.99 0.32 11.14
CA ALA A 610 34.93 -0.95 10.43
C ALA A 610 36.06 -1.88 10.86
N ARG A 611 35.92 -3.16 10.53
CA ARG A 611 37.01 -4.14 10.63
C ARG A 611 37.10 -5.01 9.39
N LYS A 612 38.32 -5.33 9.00
CA LYS A 612 38.62 -6.35 8.01
C LYS A 612 38.70 -7.71 8.70
N THR A 613 37.97 -8.69 8.21
CA THR A 613 37.85 -10.01 8.86
C THR A 613 38.77 -11.05 8.21
N ALA A 614 39.07 -12.14 8.91
CA ALA A 614 39.76 -13.29 8.32
C ALA A 614 38.88 -14.07 7.33
N HIS A 615 37.57 -13.79 7.29
CA HIS A 615 36.60 -14.44 6.41
C HIS A 615 36.58 -13.76 5.04
N PHE A 616 37.46 -14.23 4.14
CA PHE A 616 37.64 -13.70 2.78
C PHE A 616 37.95 -12.21 2.73
N GLU A 617 38.61 -11.69 3.77
CA GLU A 617 38.99 -10.28 3.86
C GLU A 617 37.79 -9.31 3.82
N ARG A 618 36.58 -9.80 4.11
CA ARG A 618 35.37 -8.98 4.10
C ARG A 618 35.45 -7.87 5.13
N ILE A 619 34.96 -6.71 4.75
CA ILE A 619 34.85 -5.53 5.61
C ILE A 619 33.49 -5.59 6.32
N ARG A 620 33.51 -5.46 7.64
CA ARG A 620 32.32 -5.41 8.49
C ARG A 620 32.23 -4.05 9.15
N ILE A 621 31.11 -3.36 8.98
CA ILE A 621 30.93 -1.99 9.49
C ILE A 621 30.10 -1.97 10.78
N ASP A 622 30.42 -1.04 11.67
CA ASP A 622 29.64 -0.77 12.88
C ASP A 622 28.65 0.36 12.60
N TYR A 623 27.45 0.01 12.14
CA TYR A 623 26.45 0.96 11.64
C TYR A 623 26.14 2.14 12.57
N PRO A 624 25.98 1.97 13.90
CA PRO A 624 25.77 3.09 14.83
C PRO A 624 26.82 4.21 14.75
N THR A 625 27.99 3.92 14.19
CA THR A 625 29.10 4.87 14.02
C THR A 625 29.13 5.51 12.62
N LEU A 626 28.22 5.12 11.72
CA LEU A 626 28.14 5.60 10.35
C LEU A 626 27.61 7.04 10.30
N VAL A 627 28.46 7.94 9.84
CA VAL A 627 28.15 9.36 9.67
C VAL A 627 28.27 9.74 8.22
N ARG A 628 27.24 10.40 7.69
CA ARG A 628 27.27 11.02 6.37
C ARG A 628 27.67 12.48 6.47
N HIS A 629 28.71 12.87 5.77
CA HIS A 629 29.14 14.26 5.60
C HIS A 629 28.76 14.73 4.20
N HIS A 630 27.99 15.82 4.11
CA HIS A 630 27.63 16.43 2.83
C HIS A 630 27.64 17.96 2.92
N GLN A 631 28.40 18.63 2.06
CA GLN A 631 28.56 20.09 2.04
C GLN A 631 28.91 20.66 3.43
N GLY A 632 29.79 19.97 4.16
CA GLY A 632 30.22 20.37 5.50
C GLY A 632 29.23 20.09 6.64
N ARG A 633 28.08 19.44 6.37
CA ARG A 633 27.10 19.03 7.39
C ARG A 633 27.15 17.52 7.64
N SER A 634 27.14 17.14 8.92
CA SER A 634 27.07 15.73 9.35
C SER A 634 25.64 15.31 9.65
N SER A 635 25.24 14.10 9.24
CA SER A 635 23.92 13.54 9.52
C SER A 635 23.93 12.01 9.54
N ALA A 636 22.90 11.39 10.12
CA ALA A 636 22.67 9.96 9.99
C ALA A 636 22.28 9.59 8.53
N LEU A 637 22.71 8.40 8.11
CA LEU A 637 22.45 7.86 6.78
C LEU A 637 21.17 7.01 6.78
N SER A 638 20.19 7.36 5.95
CA SER A 638 19.04 6.50 5.64
C SER A 638 19.26 5.82 4.29
N LEU A 639 18.48 4.77 3.99
CA LEU A 639 18.55 4.06 2.72
C LEU A 639 18.29 5.01 1.54
N ALA A 640 17.27 5.87 1.66
CA ALA A 640 16.94 6.85 0.62
C ALA A 640 18.13 7.78 0.32
N LYS A 641 18.77 8.34 1.35
CA LYS A 641 19.96 9.21 1.17
C LYS A 641 21.12 8.47 0.53
N MET A 642 21.36 7.22 0.95
CA MET A 642 22.41 6.40 0.36
C MET A 642 22.16 6.15 -1.12
N MET A 643 20.93 5.80 -1.51
CA MET A 643 20.60 5.57 -2.92
C MET A 643 20.70 6.84 -3.76
N THR A 644 20.28 8.00 -3.22
CA THR A 644 20.49 9.30 -3.87
C THR A 644 21.97 9.59 -4.11
N ASP A 645 22.84 9.26 -3.15
CA ASP A 645 24.28 9.47 -3.32
C ASP A 645 24.90 8.45 -4.30
N LEU A 646 24.51 7.17 -4.24
CA LEU A 646 25.00 6.15 -5.16
C LEU A 646 24.62 6.42 -6.61
N ALA A 647 23.43 6.98 -6.86
CA ALA A 647 22.98 7.34 -8.20
C ALA A 647 23.93 8.35 -8.89
N LYS A 648 24.70 9.13 -8.13
CA LYS A 648 25.70 10.07 -8.65
C LYS A 648 26.96 9.40 -9.21
N LEU A 649 27.18 8.13 -8.91
CA LEU A 649 28.34 7.38 -9.43
C LEU A 649 28.19 7.04 -10.92
N GLU A 650 27.02 7.31 -11.53
CA GLU A 650 26.73 7.10 -12.96
C GLU A 650 27.06 5.69 -13.48
N LEU A 651 27.03 4.68 -12.60
CA LEU A 651 27.34 3.29 -12.93
C LEU A 651 26.23 2.60 -13.73
N ALA A 652 25.01 3.14 -13.68
CA ALA A 652 23.83 2.57 -14.30
C ALA A 652 22.80 3.67 -14.61
N PRO A 653 21.89 3.44 -15.59
CA PRO A 653 20.75 4.31 -15.85
C PRO A 653 19.86 4.52 -14.61
N ALA A 654 19.13 5.64 -14.57
CA ALA A 654 18.28 6.02 -13.45
C ALA A 654 17.15 4.99 -13.17
N ASP A 655 16.58 4.37 -14.19
CA ASP A 655 15.53 3.34 -14.05
C ASP A 655 16.06 2.07 -13.35
N VAL A 656 17.34 1.75 -13.55
CA VAL A 656 17.99 0.60 -12.93
C VAL A 656 18.23 0.87 -11.44
N TRP A 657 18.70 2.07 -11.10
CA TRP A 657 18.83 2.51 -9.71
C TRP A 657 17.49 2.57 -8.99
N SER A 658 16.44 3.04 -9.67
CA SER A 658 15.07 3.06 -9.12
C SER A 658 14.59 1.65 -8.80
N ARG A 659 14.72 0.70 -9.74
CA ARG A 659 14.34 -0.70 -9.49
C ARG A 659 15.13 -1.34 -8.35
N PHE A 660 16.43 -1.04 -8.25
CA PHE A 660 17.24 -1.54 -7.13
C PHE A 660 16.82 -0.92 -5.79
N TYR A 661 16.49 0.38 -5.77
CA TYR A 661 15.92 1.02 -4.59
C TYR A 661 14.60 0.37 -4.17
N ASP A 662 13.69 0.08 -5.11
CA ASP A 662 12.42 -0.58 -4.82
C ASP A 662 12.64 -1.94 -4.15
N GLU A 663 13.60 -2.73 -4.63
CA GLU A 663 13.96 -4.00 -4.01
C GLU A 663 14.47 -3.87 -2.57
N LEU A 664 15.31 -2.88 -2.31
CA LEU A 664 15.85 -2.59 -0.98
C LEU A 664 14.79 -2.01 -0.04
N HIS A 665 13.91 -1.16 -0.56
CA HIS A 665 12.80 -0.57 0.16
C HIS A 665 11.80 -1.65 0.58
N HIS A 666 11.39 -2.52 -0.35
CA HIS A 666 10.53 -3.65 -0.01
C HIS A 666 11.20 -4.64 0.94
N THR A 667 12.51 -4.87 0.81
CA THR A 667 13.26 -5.67 1.80
C THR A 667 13.16 -5.05 3.19
N THR A 668 13.32 -3.72 3.30
CA THR A 668 13.18 -2.98 4.56
C THR A 668 11.78 -3.11 5.15
N GLN A 669 10.74 -2.91 4.36
CA GLN A 669 9.35 -3.01 4.82
C GLN A 669 9.00 -4.43 5.30
N LYS A 670 9.32 -5.45 4.50
CA LYS A 670 8.97 -6.85 4.78
C LYS A 670 9.80 -7.43 5.91
N HIS A 671 11.07 -7.04 6.04
CA HIS A 671 11.89 -7.46 7.16
C HIS A 671 11.47 -6.75 8.47
N SER A 672 11.10 -5.47 8.42
CA SER A 672 10.47 -4.77 9.55
C SER A 672 9.20 -5.50 10.04
N GLN A 673 8.32 -5.91 9.12
CA GLN A 673 7.12 -6.69 9.47
C GLN A 673 7.47 -8.01 10.18
N VAL A 674 8.54 -8.69 9.75
CA VAL A 674 9.03 -9.92 10.40
C VAL A 674 9.61 -9.64 11.78
N LEU A 675 10.42 -8.59 11.93
CA LEU A 675 11.02 -8.22 13.21
C LEU A 675 9.96 -7.82 14.26
N ALA A 676 8.89 -7.16 13.80
CA ALA A 676 7.75 -6.80 14.66
C ALA A 676 6.94 -8.01 15.14
N ALA A 677 7.07 -9.17 14.49
CA ALA A 677 6.28 -10.37 14.75
C ALA A 677 7.16 -11.55 15.22
N LYS A 678 7.95 -11.33 16.29
CA LYS A 678 8.80 -12.38 16.88
C LYS A 678 7.99 -13.66 17.18
N PRO A 679 8.54 -14.87 16.90
CA PRO A 679 7.84 -16.12 17.19
C PRO A 679 7.63 -16.29 18.70
N GLN A 680 6.52 -16.93 19.08
CA GLN A 680 6.18 -17.18 20.49
C GLN A 680 7.00 -18.35 21.08
N THR A 681 7.37 -19.31 20.25
CA THR A 681 8.17 -20.48 20.62
C THR A 681 9.62 -20.27 20.19
N PRO A 682 10.61 -20.63 21.01
CA PRO A 682 12.01 -20.66 20.59
C PRO A 682 12.22 -21.56 19.37
N LEU A 683 13.06 -21.14 18.44
CA LEU A 683 13.37 -21.90 17.22
C LEU A 683 14.03 -23.25 17.54
N ARG A 684 14.81 -23.33 18.62
CA ARG A 684 15.48 -24.57 19.06
C ARG A 684 14.53 -25.66 19.54
N ASP A 685 13.29 -25.30 19.88
CA ASP A 685 12.26 -26.21 20.36
C ASP A 685 11.28 -26.64 19.25
N MET A 686 11.44 -26.09 18.04
CA MET A 686 10.61 -26.41 16.88
C MET A 686 11.10 -27.64 16.12
N ASP A 687 10.19 -28.31 15.42
CA ASP A 687 10.56 -29.30 14.42
C ASP A 687 11.21 -28.65 13.18
N TYR A 688 11.73 -29.46 12.26
CA TYR A 688 12.42 -28.97 11.07
C TYR A 688 11.57 -28.06 10.21
N ALA A 689 10.34 -28.46 9.88
CA ALA A 689 9.50 -27.72 8.94
C ALA A 689 9.10 -26.35 9.51
N GLN A 690 8.83 -26.30 10.82
CA GLN A 690 8.55 -25.06 11.54
C GLN A 690 9.80 -24.20 11.68
N CYS A 691 10.94 -24.78 12.06
CA CYS A 691 12.22 -24.07 12.18
C CYS A 691 12.61 -23.44 10.84
N GLU A 692 12.58 -24.20 9.74
CA GLU A 692 12.84 -23.73 8.37
C GLU A 692 11.92 -22.57 7.98
N ALA A 693 10.63 -22.62 8.33
CA ALA A 693 9.71 -21.52 8.02
C ALA A 693 9.97 -20.26 8.86
N LYS A 694 10.39 -20.40 10.12
CA LYS A 694 10.49 -19.27 11.08
C LYS A 694 11.86 -18.61 11.17
N ILE A 695 12.88 -19.14 10.49
CA ILE A 695 14.18 -18.46 10.33
C ILE A 695 14.00 -17.12 9.64
N SER A 696 14.45 -16.04 10.30
CA SER A 696 14.17 -14.66 9.88
C SER A 696 15.34 -13.98 9.18
N ASN A 697 16.54 -14.55 9.30
CA ASN A 697 17.78 -13.95 8.81
C ASN A 697 17.80 -13.80 7.28
N GLY A 698 17.29 -14.76 6.50
CA GLY A 698 17.44 -14.71 5.04
C GLY A 698 18.92 -14.67 4.61
N HIS A 699 19.23 -14.09 3.45
CA HIS A 699 20.60 -14.02 2.96
C HIS A 699 21.47 -13.03 3.77
N LEU A 700 22.65 -13.47 4.24
CA LEU A 700 23.52 -12.68 5.11
C LEU A 700 24.48 -11.73 4.36
N TYR A 701 24.76 -12.00 3.08
CA TYR A 701 25.47 -11.09 2.17
C TYR A 701 24.56 -10.14 1.37
N HIS A 702 23.60 -10.67 0.60
CA HIS A 702 22.84 -9.90 -0.38
C HIS A 702 21.92 -8.84 0.28
N PRO A 703 21.96 -7.55 -0.13
CA PRO A 703 21.20 -6.49 0.54
C PRO A 703 19.68 -6.57 0.30
N SER A 704 19.23 -7.02 -0.88
CA SER A 704 17.80 -7.27 -1.18
C SER A 704 17.31 -8.68 -0.80
N PHE A 705 17.70 -9.18 0.37
CA PHE A 705 17.43 -10.58 0.78
C PHE A 705 15.94 -10.93 0.97
N LYS A 706 15.04 -9.94 1.03
CA LYS A 706 13.60 -10.13 1.28
C LYS A 706 12.70 -9.22 0.42
N SER A 707 13.12 -8.92 -0.80
CA SER A 707 12.42 -7.97 -1.68
C SER A 707 10.99 -8.42 -2.02
N ARG A 708 10.78 -9.70 -2.34
CA ARG A 708 9.47 -10.32 -2.65
C ARG A 708 8.57 -9.41 -3.53
N LEU A 709 9.12 -8.77 -4.56
CA LEU A 709 8.37 -7.88 -5.44
C LEU A 709 7.18 -8.65 -6.05
N GLY A 710 5.99 -8.07 -5.94
CA GLY A 710 4.70 -8.71 -6.22
C GLY A 710 3.86 -8.96 -4.96
N PHE A 711 4.48 -9.16 -3.79
CA PHE A 711 3.75 -9.24 -2.52
C PHE A 711 3.53 -7.86 -1.91
N THR A 712 2.27 -7.57 -1.55
CA THR A 712 1.92 -6.54 -0.56
C THR A 712 2.34 -6.98 0.85
N LEU A 713 2.23 -6.09 1.85
CA LEU A 713 2.45 -6.48 3.25
C LEU A 713 1.41 -7.48 3.77
N LYS A 714 0.19 -7.48 3.20
CA LYS A 714 -0.85 -8.48 3.51
C LYS A 714 -0.47 -9.85 2.96
N ASP A 715 0.02 -9.90 1.71
CA ASP A 715 0.51 -11.13 1.11
C ASP A 715 1.72 -11.66 1.87
N ASN A 716 2.63 -10.78 2.29
CA ASN A 716 3.79 -11.16 3.08
C ASN A 716 3.41 -11.75 4.45
N ALA A 717 2.36 -11.23 5.09
CA ALA A 717 1.82 -11.81 6.32
C ALA A 717 1.18 -13.20 6.09
N SER A 718 0.57 -13.41 4.93
CA SER A 718 -0.17 -14.64 4.61
C SER A 718 0.74 -15.76 4.08
N TYR A 719 1.73 -15.41 3.26
CA TYR A 719 2.53 -16.33 2.46
C TYR A 719 4.04 -16.24 2.73
N GLY A 720 4.50 -15.18 3.41
CA GLY A 720 5.90 -15.07 3.83
C GLY A 720 6.23 -16.14 4.88
N PRO A 721 7.26 -16.98 4.68
CA PRO A 721 7.57 -18.13 5.54
C PRO A 721 7.52 -17.83 7.05
N GLU A 722 8.10 -16.69 7.43
CA GLU A 722 8.28 -16.30 8.82
C GLU A 722 6.95 -15.99 9.51
N LEU A 723 5.96 -15.50 8.75
CA LEU A 723 4.68 -15.02 9.25
C LEU A 723 3.53 -15.98 8.95
N ALA A 724 3.66 -16.76 7.88
CA ALA A 724 2.61 -17.61 7.37
C ALA A 724 2.17 -18.65 8.41
N ASN A 725 0.86 -18.93 8.39
CA ASN A 725 0.27 -20.09 9.01
C ASN A 725 0.16 -21.21 7.95
N PRO A 726 0.01 -22.49 8.37
CA PRO A 726 -0.26 -23.58 7.43
C PRO A 726 -1.49 -23.28 6.57
N MET A 727 -1.38 -23.47 5.26
CA MET A 727 -2.41 -23.10 4.27
C MET A 727 -2.77 -24.27 3.35
N HIS A 728 -3.98 -24.25 2.80
CA HIS A 728 -4.37 -25.17 1.72
C HIS A 728 -3.89 -24.62 0.36
N LEU A 729 -3.53 -25.54 -0.54
CA LEU A 729 -3.20 -25.21 -1.93
C LEU A 729 -4.46 -25.20 -2.79
N ARG A 730 -4.40 -24.48 -3.92
CA ARG A 730 -5.39 -24.62 -4.99
C ARG A 730 -5.00 -25.77 -5.90
N TRP A 731 -5.99 -26.44 -6.50
CA TRP A 731 -5.75 -27.62 -7.34
C TRP A 731 -6.35 -27.44 -8.73
N LEU A 732 -5.54 -27.77 -9.73
CA LEU A 732 -5.93 -27.85 -11.14
C LEU A 732 -5.82 -29.30 -11.61
N ALA A 733 -6.85 -29.82 -12.25
CA ALA A 733 -6.70 -30.99 -13.10
C ALA A 733 -6.37 -30.54 -14.52
N VAL A 734 -5.26 -31.01 -15.07
CA VAL A 734 -4.76 -30.60 -16.39
C VAL A 734 -4.72 -31.82 -17.31
N ASP A 735 -5.33 -31.73 -18.48
CA ASP A 735 -5.29 -32.79 -19.50
C ASP A 735 -3.86 -33.21 -19.78
N LEU A 736 -3.59 -34.52 -19.79
CA LEU A 736 -2.24 -35.06 -19.95
C LEU A 736 -1.53 -34.60 -21.24
N GLN A 737 -2.29 -34.23 -22.28
CA GLN A 737 -1.74 -33.70 -23.54
C GLN A 737 -1.13 -32.30 -23.39
N LEU A 738 -1.52 -31.56 -22.35
CA LEU A 738 -1.07 -30.20 -22.07
C LEU A 738 0.05 -30.16 -21.02
N VAL A 739 0.60 -31.31 -20.65
CA VAL A 739 1.54 -31.45 -19.56
C VAL A 739 2.84 -32.04 -20.07
N SER A 740 3.97 -31.46 -19.65
CA SER A 740 5.28 -32.10 -19.72
C SER A 740 5.66 -32.56 -18.32
N ALA A 741 5.83 -33.87 -18.13
CA ALA A 741 6.11 -34.47 -16.83
C ALA A 741 7.32 -35.40 -16.91
N ASN A 742 8.18 -35.35 -15.89
CA ASN A 742 9.27 -36.28 -15.66
C ASN A 742 9.15 -36.86 -14.25
N PHE A 743 9.40 -38.17 -14.09
CA PHE A 743 9.30 -38.89 -12.83
C PHE A 743 10.57 -39.65 -12.55
N ALA A 744 11.07 -39.55 -11.31
CA ALA A 744 12.11 -40.43 -10.81
C ALA A 744 11.61 -41.87 -10.71
N LYS A 745 12.55 -42.81 -10.69
CA LYS A 745 12.24 -44.24 -10.64
C LYS A 745 11.32 -44.60 -9.45
N GLY A 746 10.19 -45.23 -9.73
CA GLY A 746 9.22 -45.68 -8.71
C GLY A 746 8.01 -44.75 -8.50
N HIS A 747 7.97 -43.60 -9.16
CA HIS A 747 6.85 -42.65 -9.08
C HIS A 747 5.99 -42.65 -10.35
N SER A 748 4.71 -42.31 -10.18
CA SER A 748 3.69 -42.23 -11.22
C SER A 748 2.69 -41.10 -10.91
N ILE A 749 1.86 -40.74 -11.89
CA ILE A 749 0.76 -39.80 -11.70
C ILE A 749 -0.15 -40.24 -10.55
N GLN A 750 -0.49 -41.54 -10.49
CA GLN A 750 -1.37 -42.08 -9.46
C GLN A 750 -0.74 -42.03 -8.06
N SER A 751 0.57 -42.27 -7.94
CA SER A 751 1.25 -42.17 -6.64
C SER A 751 1.32 -40.73 -6.15
N LEU A 752 1.47 -39.73 -7.04
CA LEU A 752 1.46 -38.33 -6.64
C LEU A 752 0.08 -37.88 -6.15
N ALA A 753 -1.00 -38.29 -6.83
CA ALA A 753 -2.35 -37.99 -6.37
C ALA A 753 -2.60 -38.57 -4.96
N ARG A 754 -2.19 -39.82 -4.72
CA ARG A 754 -2.29 -40.48 -3.40
C ARG A 754 -1.40 -39.88 -2.31
N ASN A 755 -0.37 -39.10 -2.66
CA ASN A 755 0.44 -38.37 -1.67
C ASN A 755 -0.37 -37.25 -1.00
N HIS A 756 -1.35 -36.67 -1.69
CA HIS A 756 -2.07 -35.48 -1.24
C HIS A 756 -3.53 -35.74 -0.89
N PHE A 757 -4.08 -36.86 -1.38
CA PHE A 757 -5.50 -37.18 -1.27
C PHE A 757 -5.72 -38.63 -0.85
N ASN A 758 -6.63 -38.81 0.11
CA ASN A 758 -7.15 -40.13 0.46
C ASN A 758 -8.20 -40.62 -0.58
N ASP A 759 -8.58 -41.89 -0.51
CA ASP A 759 -9.52 -42.50 -1.46
C ASP A 759 -10.88 -41.77 -1.53
N GLY A 760 -11.37 -41.23 -0.40
CA GLY A 760 -12.61 -40.45 -0.36
C GLY A 760 -12.50 -39.12 -1.10
N GLN A 761 -11.38 -38.42 -0.93
CA GLN A 761 -11.09 -37.18 -1.66
C GLN A 761 -10.91 -37.45 -3.16
N LEU A 762 -10.23 -38.53 -3.55
CA LEU A 762 -10.09 -38.89 -4.96
C LEU A 762 -11.45 -39.17 -5.63
N LEU A 763 -12.39 -39.80 -4.94
CA LEU A 763 -13.76 -39.98 -5.43
C LEU A 763 -14.52 -38.65 -5.62
N GLN A 764 -14.29 -37.68 -4.73
CA GLN A 764 -14.87 -36.33 -4.87
C GLN A 764 -14.31 -35.61 -6.09
N ILE A 765 -12.99 -35.69 -6.30
CA ILE A 765 -12.31 -35.13 -7.47
C ILE A 765 -12.85 -35.78 -8.74
N GLU A 766 -13.00 -37.10 -8.77
CA GLU A 766 -13.56 -37.83 -9.91
C GLU A 766 -15.01 -37.39 -10.21
N ALA A 767 -15.81 -37.11 -9.19
CA ALA A 767 -17.17 -36.58 -9.36
C ALA A 767 -17.17 -35.16 -9.96
N GLN A 768 -16.24 -34.29 -9.55
CA GLN A 768 -16.07 -32.96 -10.14
C GLN A 768 -15.62 -33.05 -11.60
N LEU A 769 -14.65 -33.91 -11.92
CA LEU A 769 -14.16 -34.13 -13.30
C LEU A 769 -15.24 -34.61 -14.26
N LYS A 770 -16.18 -35.44 -13.78
CA LYS A 770 -17.34 -35.88 -14.57
C LYS A 770 -18.20 -34.71 -15.06
N ALA A 771 -18.34 -33.64 -14.27
CA ALA A 771 -19.07 -32.44 -14.70
C ALA A 771 -18.37 -31.72 -15.87
N TYR A 772 -17.05 -31.88 -16.00
CA TYR A 772 -16.24 -31.35 -17.11
C TYR A 772 -16.09 -32.34 -18.27
N GLY A 773 -16.63 -33.55 -18.16
CA GLY A 773 -16.49 -34.60 -19.18
C GLY A 773 -15.12 -35.28 -19.22
N ALA A 774 -14.32 -35.17 -18.14
CA ALA A 774 -13.00 -35.78 -18.01
C ALA A 774 -13.00 -36.89 -16.95
N THR A 775 -11.98 -37.76 -16.97
CA THR A 775 -11.74 -38.76 -15.90
C THR A 775 -10.36 -38.58 -15.27
N LEU A 776 -10.17 -39.17 -14.08
CA LEU A 776 -8.92 -39.05 -13.33
C LEU A 776 -7.72 -39.65 -14.10
N GLU A 777 -7.95 -40.63 -14.98
CA GLU A 777 -6.92 -41.25 -15.82
C GLU A 777 -6.46 -40.37 -16.99
N GLN A 778 -7.22 -39.31 -17.31
CA GLN A 778 -6.96 -38.42 -18.45
C GLN A 778 -6.26 -37.13 -18.05
N VAL A 779 -6.12 -36.88 -16.75
CA VAL A 779 -5.64 -35.60 -16.20
C VAL A 779 -4.50 -35.81 -15.20
N MET A 780 -3.70 -34.77 -15.01
CA MET A 780 -2.73 -34.62 -13.93
C MET A 780 -3.28 -33.62 -12.90
N LEU A 781 -3.27 -33.99 -11.61
CA LEU A 781 -3.58 -33.05 -10.53
C LEU A 781 -2.33 -32.22 -10.20
N LEU A 782 -2.41 -30.91 -10.47
CA LEU A 782 -1.35 -29.94 -10.28
C LEU A 782 -1.70 -28.99 -9.13
N PRO A 783 -0.88 -28.93 -8.06
CA PRO A 783 -1.05 -27.93 -7.02
C PRO A 783 -0.60 -26.56 -7.52
N VAL A 784 -1.32 -25.52 -7.10
CA VAL A 784 -1.05 -24.12 -7.43
C VAL A 784 -1.05 -23.31 -6.13
N HIS A 785 -0.06 -22.44 -5.97
CA HIS A 785 0.03 -21.56 -4.82
C HIS A 785 -1.20 -20.62 -4.81
N PRO A 786 -1.88 -20.38 -3.66
CA PRO A 786 -3.08 -19.52 -3.61
C PRO A 786 -2.86 -18.12 -4.22
N TRP A 787 -1.77 -17.45 -3.87
CA TRP A 787 -1.41 -16.18 -4.51
C TRP A 787 -1.24 -16.29 -6.04
N GLN A 788 -0.60 -17.36 -6.54
CA GLN A 788 -0.42 -17.58 -7.99
C GLN A 788 -1.75 -17.84 -8.68
N TRP A 789 -2.68 -18.52 -8.00
CA TRP A 789 -4.03 -18.77 -8.48
C TRP A 789 -4.79 -17.45 -8.73
N GLU A 790 -4.82 -16.58 -7.72
CA GLU A 790 -5.53 -15.29 -7.76
C GLU A 790 -4.99 -14.33 -8.83
N HIS A 791 -3.68 -14.34 -9.08
CA HIS A 791 -3.06 -13.37 -10.00
C HIS A 791 -2.90 -13.89 -11.43
N ILE A 792 -2.76 -15.22 -11.60
CA ILE A 792 -2.39 -15.82 -12.90
C ILE A 792 -3.24 -17.05 -13.23
N GLY A 793 -3.50 -17.91 -12.24
CA GLY A 793 -4.19 -19.19 -12.46
C GLY A 793 -5.57 -19.05 -13.12
N GLU A 794 -6.36 -18.06 -12.69
CA GLU A 794 -7.69 -17.81 -13.26
C GLU A 794 -7.66 -17.41 -14.74
N ILE A 795 -6.65 -16.63 -15.14
CA ILE A 795 -6.47 -16.21 -16.55
C ILE A 795 -6.13 -17.42 -17.41
N TYR A 796 -5.26 -18.32 -16.93
CA TYR A 796 -4.90 -19.55 -17.64
C TYR A 796 -6.10 -20.47 -17.84
N PHE A 797 -6.90 -20.65 -16.80
CA PHE A 797 -8.14 -21.42 -16.86
C PHE A 797 -9.14 -20.82 -17.86
N ALA A 798 -9.37 -19.50 -17.80
CA ALA A 798 -10.30 -18.85 -18.71
C ALA A 798 -9.87 -18.91 -20.19
N ALA A 799 -8.55 -18.94 -20.44
CA ALA A 799 -7.99 -18.88 -21.80
C ALA A 799 -7.75 -20.26 -22.45
N SER A 800 -7.66 -21.35 -21.67
CA SER A 800 -7.24 -22.67 -22.18
C SER A 800 -8.30 -23.75 -21.93
N LYS A 801 -8.60 -24.54 -22.97
CA LYS A 801 -9.36 -25.80 -22.80
C LYS A 801 -8.46 -26.88 -22.18
N GLY A 802 -9.03 -27.77 -21.38
CA GLY A 802 -8.30 -28.89 -20.77
C GLY A 802 -7.65 -28.59 -19.42
N LEU A 803 -7.98 -27.45 -18.80
CA LEU A 803 -7.63 -27.11 -17.43
C LEU A 803 -8.92 -27.03 -16.62
N TYR A 804 -9.01 -27.73 -15.49
CA TYR A 804 -10.21 -27.83 -14.68
C TYR A 804 -9.89 -27.48 -13.22
N PRO A 805 -10.48 -26.41 -12.65
CA PRO A 805 -10.34 -26.12 -11.22
C PRO A 805 -11.01 -27.21 -10.40
N ILE A 806 -10.33 -27.65 -9.35
CA ILE A 806 -10.82 -28.67 -8.42
C ILE A 806 -10.98 -28.02 -7.05
N GLU A 807 -12.21 -27.99 -6.57
CA GLU A 807 -12.56 -27.46 -5.25
C GLU A 807 -12.44 -28.56 -4.22
N ILE A 808 -11.26 -28.69 -3.62
CA ILE A 808 -11.02 -29.65 -2.56
C ILE A 808 -9.98 -29.15 -1.55
N ASP A 809 -10.30 -29.31 -0.27
CA ASP A 809 -9.35 -29.09 0.80
C ASP A 809 -8.49 -30.35 0.95
N GLY A 810 -7.28 -30.31 0.38
CA GLY A 810 -6.25 -31.31 0.57
C GLY A 810 -5.48 -31.11 1.88
N HIS A 811 -4.25 -31.61 1.93
CA HIS A 811 -3.34 -31.30 3.03
C HIS A 811 -3.10 -29.79 3.17
N ARG A 812 -2.66 -29.39 4.37
CA ARG A 812 -2.12 -28.05 4.66
C ARG A 812 -0.60 -28.06 4.53
N TYR A 813 -0.05 -26.97 4.04
CA TYR A 813 1.38 -26.82 3.80
C TYR A 813 1.92 -25.55 4.45
N LEU A 814 3.20 -25.59 4.80
CA LEU A 814 3.92 -24.46 5.39
C LEU A 814 5.01 -23.98 4.43
N PRO A 815 5.00 -22.71 3.99
CA PRO A 815 6.05 -22.18 3.11
C PRO A 815 7.41 -22.17 3.84
N GLN A 816 8.43 -22.68 3.16
CA GLN A 816 9.81 -22.76 3.63
C GLN A 816 10.60 -21.53 3.17
N GLN A 817 11.89 -21.37 3.52
CA GLN A 817 12.66 -20.14 3.25
C GLN A 817 12.66 -19.67 1.77
N SER A 818 12.46 -20.59 0.81
CA SER A 818 12.35 -20.25 -0.62
C SER A 818 11.01 -19.62 -1.02
N ILE A 819 10.07 -19.50 -0.07
CA ILE A 819 8.67 -19.05 -0.21
C ILE A 819 7.81 -20.06 -0.99
N ARG A 820 8.27 -20.42 -2.20
CA ARG A 820 7.55 -21.27 -3.15
C ARG A 820 7.71 -22.77 -2.91
N THR A 821 8.62 -23.19 -2.04
CA THR A 821 8.68 -24.59 -1.57
C THR A 821 7.88 -24.70 -0.28
N LEU A 822 6.92 -25.60 -0.23
CA LEU A 822 6.07 -25.82 0.93
C LEU A 822 6.21 -27.25 1.43
N SER A 823 6.51 -27.39 2.71
CA SER A 823 6.53 -28.68 3.40
C SER A 823 5.10 -29.05 3.79
N ASP A 824 4.77 -30.33 3.69
CA ASP A 824 3.48 -30.83 4.13
C ASP A 824 3.40 -30.77 5.67
N TYR A 825 2.40 -30.05 6.16
CA TYR A 825 2.17 -29.85 7.60
C TYR A 825 1.17 -30.86 8.16
N SER A 826 0.45 -31.57 7.29
CA SER A 826 -0.56 -32.57 7.69
C SER A 826 0.07 -33.96 7.83
N ASP A 827 1.07 -34.26 7.00
CA ASP A 827 1.91 -35.45 7.11
C ASP A 827 3.37 -35.07 6.83
N VAL A 828 4.19 -35.02 7.88
CA VAL A 828 5.60 -34.64 7.79
C VAL A 828 6.45 -35.61 6.95
N THR A 829 5.94 -36.81 6.65
CA THR A 829 6.64 -37.80 5.80
C THR A 829 6.28 -37.68 4.31
N ALA A 830 5.23 -36.92 3.98
CA ALA A 830 4.77 -36.69 2.63
C ALA A 830 5.71 -35.79 1.82
N LEU A 831 5.57 -35.85 0.49
CA LEU A 831 6.38 -35.03 -0.42
C LEU A 831 6.11 -33.53 -0.22
N SER A 832 7.17 -32.75 -0.08
CA SER A 832 7.11 -31.29 -0.21
C SER A 832 6.88 -30.89 -1.66
N VAL A 833 6.32 -29.69 -1.87
CA VAL A 833 6.00 -29.16 -3.21
C VAL A 833 6.71 -27.85 -3.46
N LYS A 834 7.40 -27.72 -4.59
CA LYS A 834 7.99 -26.48 -5.08
C LYS A 834 7.16 -25.97 -6.24
N LEU A 835 6.48 -24.84 -6.04
CA LEU A 835 5.47 -24.30 -6.95
C LEU A 835 6.03 -23.13 -7.77
N ALA A 836 5.47 -22.90 -8.96
CA ALA A 836 5.68 -21.65 -9.68
C ALA A 836 5.05 -20.48 -8.91
N LEU A 837 5.79 -19.38 -8.78
CA LEU A 837 5.32 -18.17 -8.11
C LEU A 837 5.89 -16.94 -8.82
N SER A 838 5.05 -16.13 -9.45
CA SER A 838 5.46 -14.98 -10.27
C SER A 838 5.79 -13.74 -9.45
N ILE A 839 6.68 -13.91 -8.48
CA ILE A 839 7.30 -12.82 -7.71
C ILE A 839 8.79 -12.75 -8.02
N THR A 840 9.41 -11.60 -7.77
CA THR A 840 10.88 -11.46 -7.77
C THR A 840 11.37 -11.37 -6.34
N ASN A 841 12.26 -12.26 -5.91
CA ASN A 841 12.83 -12.20 -4.57
C ASN A 841 14.34 -12.39 -4.65
N THR A 842 15.11 -11.56 -3.95
CA THR A 842 16.57 -11.54 -4.09
C THR A 842 16.92 -11.45 -5.57
N SER A 843 16.32 -10.48 -6.26
CA SER A 843 16.74 -10.12 -7.63
C SER A 843 16.42 -11.15 -8.73
N THR A 844 15.86 -12.31 -8.38
CA THR A 844 15.56 -13.40 -9.30
C THR A 844 14.07 -13.72 -9.31
N SER A 845 13.53 -13.96 -10.50
CA SER A 845 12.15 -14.43 -10.68
C SER A 845 11.95 -15.81 -10.04
N ARG A 846 10.81 -16.01 -9.39
CA ARG A 846 10.45 -17.26 -8.71
C ARG A 846 9.49 -18.13 -9.53
N VAL A 847 9.40 -17.89 -10.84
CA VAL A 847 8.85 -18.85 -11.81
C VAL A 847 9.72 -20.11 -11.90
N LEU A 848 9.13 -21.23 -12.35
CA LEU A 848 9.88 -22.47 -12.55
C LEU A 848 10.01 -22.74 -14.04
N ALA A 849 11.24 -22.67 -14.56
CA ALA A 849 11.50 -22.85 -15.97
C ALA A 849 11.21 -24.31 -16.40
N PRO A 850 10.40 -24.54 -17.46
CA PRO A 850 10.06 -25.88 -17.91
C PRO A 850 11.25 -26.82 -18.17
N HIS A 851 12.36 -26.30 -18.70
CA HIS A 851 13.56 -27.11 -18.96
C HIS A 851 14.25 -27.58 -17.66
N THR A 852 14.28 -26.76 -16.60
CA THR A 852 14.83 -27.17 -15.31
C THR A 852 13.89 -28.14 -14.59
N ILE A 853 12.57 -27.91 -14.64
CA ILE A 853 11.57 -28.86 -14.13
C ILE A 853 11.74 -30.24 -14.77
N ALA A 854 11.93 -30.30 -16.09
CA ALA A 854 12.07 -31.56 -16.81
C ALA A 854 13.33 -32.35 -16.44
N ASN A 855 14.37 -31.68 -15.92
CA ASN A 855 15.62 -32.29 -15.46
C ASN A 855 15.57 -32.78 -14.00
N ALA A 856 14.60 -32.35 -13.20
CA ALA A 856 14.58 -32.56 -11.73
C ALA A 856 14.72 -34.03 -11.30
N GLY A 857 13.89 -34.91 -11.87
CA GLY A 857 13.92 -36.35 -11.58
C GLY A 857 15.19 -37.04 -12.06
N MET A 858 15.67 -36.66 -13.25
CA MET A 858 16.86 -37.24 -13.88
C MET A 858 18.14 -36.89 -13.10
N ILE A 859 18.29 -35.64 -12.69
CA ILE A 859 19.42 -35.20 -11.87
C ILE A 859 19.38 -35.91 -10.52
N SER A 860 18.22 -36.00 -9.87
CA SER A 860 18.09 -36.68 -8.58
C SER A 860 18.48 -38.16 -8.66
N ASP A 861 18.00 -38.90 -9.67
CA ASP A 861 18.37 -40.30 -9.88
C ASP A 861 19.87 -40.47 -10.20
N TRP A 862 20.44 -39.55 -10.98
CA TRP A 862 21.88 -39.54 -11.29
C TRP A 862 22.73 -39.33 -10.03
N LEU A 863 22.42 -38.32 -9.22
CA LEU A 863 23.13 -38.06 -7.96
C LEU A 863 23.03 -39.26 -7.01
N CYS A 864 21.86 -39.87 -6.86
CA CYS A 864 21.70 -41.08 -6.05
C CYS A 864 22.53 -42.26 -6.59
N SER A 865 22.68 -42.39 -7.92
CA SER A 865 23.50 -43.47 -8.52
C SER A 865 24.99 -43.32 -8.20
N LEU A 866 25.50 -42.09 -8.11
CA LEU A 866 26.89 -41.83 -7.69
C LEU A 866 27.14 -42.29 -6.25
N LEU A 867 26.16 -42.11 -5.36
CA LEU A 867 26.23 -42.56 -3.96
C LEU A 867 26.13 -44.09 -3.77
N GLN A 868 25.74 -44.84 -4.80
CA GLN A 868 25.68 -46.31 -4.73
C GLN A 868 27.06 -46.97 -4.85
N ASP A 869 28.08 -46.22 -5.30
CA ASP A 869 29.45 -46.69 -5.30
C ASP A 869 30.01 -46.75 -3.88
N ASN A 870 30.00 -47.93 -3.26
CA ASN A 870 30.49 -48.07 -1.89
C ASN A 870 32.00 -47.89 -1.76
N ASP A 871 32.76 -48.13 -2.83
CA ASP A 871 34.22 -48.00 -2.80
C ASP A 871 34.62 -46.52 -2.84
N ALA A 872 33.96 -45.72 -3.70
CA ALA A 872 34.17 -44.26 -3.77
C ALA A 872 33.88 -43.54 -2.44
N TRP A 873 32.90 -44.04 -1.68
CA TRP A 873 32.46 -43.43 -0.42
C TRP A 873 33.02 -44.12 0.83
N GLN A 874 34.04 -44.98 0.66
CA GLN A 874 34.66 -45.66 1.79
C GLN A 874 35.31 -44.63 2.73
N GLN A 875 35.00 -44.69 4.04
CA GLN A 875 35.51 -43.75 5.07
C GLN A 875 34.98 -42.30 4.96
N VAL A 876 34.05 -42.03 4.04
CA VAL A 876 33.39 -40.73 3.89
C VAL A 876 31.92 -40.87 4.24
N THR A 877 31.35 -39.88 4.94
CA THR A 877 29.91 -39.89 5.23
C THR A 877 29.14 -39.55 3.96
N LYS A 878 28.26 -40.43 3.49
CA LYS A 878 27.41 -40.15 2.33
C LYS A 878 26.40 -39.06 2.67
N PRO A 879 26.20 -38.02 1.84
CA PRO A 879 25.11 -37.09 2.04
C PRO A 879 23.76 -37.75 1.73
N ILE A 880 22.69 -37.28 2.38
CA ILE A 880 21.32 -37.60 1.98
C ILE A 880 20.95 -36.70 0.79
N ILE A 881 20.43 -37.29 -0.28
CA ILE A 881 19.90 -36.56 -1.44
C ILE A 881 18.38 -36.56 -1.32
N LEU A 882 17.78 -35.41 -1.00
CA LEU A 882 16.32 -35.29 -0.96
C LEU A 882 15.79 -35.23 -2.40
N LYS A 883 15.39 -36.38 -2.93
CA LYS A 883 15.12 -36.51 -4.37
C LYS A 883 13.95 -35.64 -4.79
N GLU A 884 14.12 -34.98 -5.93
CA GLU A 884 13.04 -34.29 -6.65
C GLU A 884 12.32 -35.32 -7.52
N VAL A 885 11.40 -36.06 -6.89
CA VAL A 885 10.81 -37.29 -7.44
C VAL A 885 9.92 -37.08 -8.65
N ALA A 886 9.42 -35.88 -8.88
CA ALA A 886 8.66 -35.54 -10.07
C ALA A 886 8.76 -34.05 -10.38
N GLY A 887 8.77 -33.72 -11.68
CA GLY A 887 8.69 -32.36 -12.19
C GLY A 887 7.62 -32.27 -13.27
N VAL A 888 6.70 -31.31 -13.15
CA VAL A 888 5.56 -31.13 -14.04
C VAL A 888 5.43 -29.67 -14.48
N SER A 889 5.27 -29.44 -15.78
CA SER A 889 5.02 -28.13 -16.39
C SER A 889 3.78 -28.16 -17.28
N VAL A 890 3.01 -27.07 -17.30
CA VAL A 890 1.89 -26.90 -18.24
C VAL A 890 2.42 -26.27 -19.54
N LEU A 891 2.10 -26.89 -20.68
CA LEU A 891 2.58 -26.52 -22.02
C LEU A 891 1.73 -25.44 -22.68
N SER A 892 0.45 -25.34 -22.35
CA SER A 892 -0.45 -24.32 -22.89
C SER A 892 -0.10 -22.95 -22.30
N GLN A 893 0.45 -22.05 -23.11
CA GLN A 893 0.69 -20.66 -22.73
C GLN A 893 -0.23 -19.75 -23.56
N PRO A 894 -1.10 -18.92 -22.93
CA PRO A 894 -1.87 -17.92 -23.66
C PRO A 894 -0.93 -16.89 -24.31
N MET A 895 -1.39 -16.18 -25.35
CA MET A 895 -0.61 -15.15 -26.09
C MET A 895 -0.35 -13.86 -25.29
N LEU A 896 0.04 -13.99 -24.01
CA LEU A 896 0.51 -12.89 -23.18
C LEU A 896 2.03 -13.07 -22.99
N SER A 897 2.81 -12.07 -23.39
CA SER A 897 4.26 -12.11 -23.58
C SER A 897 5.12 -12.31 -22.31
N ALA A 898 4.55 -12.68 -21.16
CA ALA A 898 5.22 -12.58 -19.85
C ALA A 898 5.17 -13.84 -18.95
N GLN A 899 4.89 -15.05 -19.46
CA GLN A 899 4.47 -16.16 -18.59
C GLN A 899 5.24 -17.49 -18.72
N TYR A 900 6.45 -17.51 -19.28
CA TYR A 900 7.30 -18.71 -19.30
C TYR A 900 7.58 -19.23 -17.88
N GLY A 901 7.07 -20.43 -17.56
CA GLY A 901 7.26 -21.07 -16.24
C GLY A 901 6.29 -20.65 -15.15
N ALA A 902 5.15 -20.04 -15.51
CA ALA A 902 4.15 -19.56 -14.55
C ALA A 902 3.26 -20.67 -13.94
N LEU A 903 3.18 -21.85 -14.55
CA LEU A 903 2.47 -23.03 -14.02
C LEU A 903 3.36 -24.27 -14.09
N GLY A 904 3.87 -24.68 -12.93
CA GLY A 904 4.67 -25.88 -12.77
C GLY A 904 4.87 -26.24 -11.31
N CYS A 905 5.23 -27.49 -11.08
CA CYS A 905 5.45 -28.05 -9.75
C CYS A 905 6.58 -29.07 -9.78
N ILE A 906 7.43 -29.07 -8.75
CA ILE A 906 8.38 -30.14 -8.44
C ILE A 906 8.01 -30.74 -7.09
N TRP A 907 7.95 -32.06 -7.00
CA TRP A 907 7.77 -32.78 -5.73
C TRP A 907 9.11 -33.26 -5.21
N ARG A 908 9.33 -33.11 -3.90
CA ARG A 908 10.58 -33.51 -3.24
C ARG A 908 10.33 -34.35 -1.99
N GLU A 909 11.14 -35.37 -1.79
CA GLU A 909 11.14 -36.20 -0.59
C GLU A 909 11.26 -35.37 0.70
N SER A 910 10.53 -35.80 1.72
CA SER A 910 10.72 -35.28 3.06
C SER A 910 11.99 -35.87 3.69
N VAL A 911 12.73 -35.04 4.41
CA VAL A 911 13.90 -35.48 5.18
C VAL A 911 13.53 -36.49 6.28
N TYR A 912 12.27 -36.49 6.76
CA TYR A 912 11.79 -37.43 7.76
C TYR A 912 11.71 -38.88 7.27
N GLN A 913 11.89 -39.13 5.97
CA GLN A 913 12.06 -40.49 5.43
C GLN A 913 13.44 -41.09 5.76
N TYR A 914 14.42 -40.22 6.05
CA TYR A 914 15.82 -40.60 6.26
C TYR A 914 16.26 -40.51 7.72
N VAL A 915 15.56 -39.73 8.55
CA VAL A 915 15.94 -39.43 9.93
C VAL A 915 15.05 -40.20 10.90
N GLN A 916 15.64 -40.92 11.86
CA GLN A 916 14.93 -41.66 12.92
C GLN A 916 15.41 -41.23 14.30
N SER A 917 14.50 -41.24 15.29
CA SER A 917 14.86 -40.98 16.69
C SER A 917 16.00 -41.93 17.14
N PRO A 918 17.07 -41.42 17.79
CA PRO A 918 17.20 -40.11 18.43
C PRO A 918 17.86 -39.02 17.57
N GLU A 919 17.94 -39.19 16.26
CA GLU A 919 18.43 -38.15 15.34
C GLU A 919 17.37 -37.07 15.11
N SER A 920 17.83 -35.86 14.83
CA SER A 920 17.03 -34.69 14.50
C SER A 920 17.69 -33.93 13.36
N VAL A 921 16.93 -33.02 12.75
CA VAL A 921 17.39 -32.25 11.59
C VAL A 921 17.03 -30.78 11.75
N VAL A 922 17.96 -29.92 11.37
CA VAL A 922 17.77 -28.47 11.28
C VAL A 922 18.35 -27.97 9.95
N PRO A 923 17.87 -26.86 9.38
CA PRO A 923 18.54 -26.26 8.24
C PRO A 923 19.88 -25.63 8.65
N VAL A 924 20.86 -25.64 7.75
CA VAL A 924 22.20 -25.06 8.04
C VAL A 924 22.13 -23.56 8.28
N THR A 925 21.12 -22.87 7.74
CA THR A 925 20.87 -21.45 8.07
C THR A 925 20.56 -21.21 9.54
N ALA A 926 20.04 -22.20 10.27
CA ALA A 926 19.76 -22.09 11.71
C ALA A 926 21.04 -21.99 12.54
N LEU A 927 22.19 -22.45 12.01
CA LEU A 927 23.47 -22.38 12.73
C LEU A 927 23.95 -20.95 12.95
N MET A 928 23.44 -20.00 12.16
CA MET A 928 23.78 -18.57 12.19
C MET A 928 22.62 -17.72 12.72
N GLN A 929 21.70 -18.32 13.47
CA GLN A 929 20.49 -17.67 13.96
C GLN A 929 20.60 -17.39 15.47
N LEU A 930 20.20 -16.18 15.87
CA LEU A 930 19.86 -15.89 17.25
C LEU A 930 18.40 -16.30 17.48
N ASP A 931 18.14 -16.91 18.63
CA ASP A 931 16.79 -17.29 19.05
C ASP A 931 16.08 -16.12 19.75
N ILE A 932 14.86 -16.33 20.23
CA ILE A 932 14.02 -15.30 20.85
C ILE A 932 14.62 -14.72 22.15
N ASP A 933 15.60 -15.40 22.74
CA ASP A 933 16.35 -14.97 23.93
C ASP A 933 17.65 -14.23 23.58
N ASP A 934 17.83 -13.86 22.31
CA ASP A 934 19.02 -13.22 21.74
C ASP A 934 20.33 -14.02 21.93
N LYS A 935 20.21 -15.35 22.15
CA LYS A 935 21.36 -16.26 22.19
C LYS A 935 21.48 -17.08 20.90
N PRO A 936 22.71 -17.48 20.52
CA PRO A 936 22.90 -18.41 19.42
C PRO A 936 22.09 -19.69 19.59
N LEU A 937 21.36 -20.09 18.54
CA LEU A 937 20.58 -21.32 18.53
C LEU A 937 21.43 -22.55 18.87
N ILE A 938 22.68 -22.57 18.38
CA ILE A 938 23.63 -23.66 18.59
C ILE A 938 24.35 -23.62 19.95
N ALA A 939 24.11 -22.60 20.79
CA ALA A 939 24.83 -22.45 22.06
C ALA A 939 24.72 -23.70 22.97
N PRO A 940 23.55 -24.33 23.16
CA PRO A 940 23.44 -25.55 23.98
C PRO A 940 24.27 -26.72 23.44
N TRP A 941 24.42 -26.83 22.11
CA TRP A 941 25.21 -27.89 21.48
C TRP A 941 26.70 -27.66 21.67
N VAL A 942 27.13 -26.41 21.57
CA VAL A 942 28.52 -26.01 21.83
C VAL A 942 28.87 -26.18 23.31
N GLU A 943 27.97 -25.83 24.23
CA GLU A 943 28.15 -26.06 25.67
C GLU A 943 28.27 -27.55 26.00
N GLN A 944 27.47 -28.40 25.35
CA GLN A 944 27.46 -29.84 25.58
C GLN A 944 28.71 -30.55 25.02
N HIS A 945 29.11 -30.23 23.79
CA HIS A 945 30.14 -31.00 23.05
C HIS A 945 31.50 -30.30 22.97
N GLY A 946 31.56 -29.01 23.29
CA GLY A 946 32.73 -28.16 23.08
C GLY A 946 32.84 -27.68 21.62
N LEU A 947 33.19 -26.40 21.43
CA LEU A 947 33.18 -25.75 20.12
C LEU A 947 34.07 -26.45 19.08
N THR A 948 35.32 -26.76 19.43
CA THR A 948 36.29 -27.37 18.50
C THR A 948 35.82 -28.75 18.05
N THR A 949 35.27 -29.56 18.95
CA THR A 949 34.73 -30.90 18.66
C THR A 949 33.52 -30.78 17.74
N TRP A 950 32.59 -29.88 18.08
CA TRP A 950 31.38 -29.64 17.31
C TRP A 950 31.69 -29.15 15.88
N LEU A 951 32.58 -28.15 15.74
CA LEU A 951 33.02 -27.63 14.44
C LEU A 951 33.78 -28.70 13.63
N SER A 952 34.62 -29.51 14.27
CA SER A 952 35.33 -30.59 13.56
C SER A 952 34.34 -31.61 12.99
N ALA A 953 33.36 -32.04 13.79
CA ALA A 953 32.31 -32.94 13.35
C ALA A 953 31.46 -32.33 12.23
N LEU A 954 31.15 -31.03 12.33
CA LEU A 954 30.43 -30.30 11.28
C LEU A 954 31.20 -30.33 9.96
N VAL A 955 32.49 -29.98 9.97
CA VAL A 955 33.32 -29.99 8.76
C VAL A 955 33.43 -31.41 8.19
N ASP A 956 33.74 -32.40 9.03
CA ASP A 956 33.96 -33.79 8.61
C ASP A 956 32.73 -34.47 8.01
N HIS A 957 31.56 -34.25 8.62
CA HIS A 957 30.34 -35.01 8.30
C HIS A 957 29.34 -34.24 7.43
N VAL A 958 29.52 -32.93 7.28
CA VAL A 958 28.57 -32.08 6.55
C VAL A 958 29.22 -31.38 5.36
N TYR A 959 30.38 -30.74 5.55
CA TYR A 959 31.03 -29.96 4.49
C TYR A 959 31.94 -30.81 3.58
N ILE A 960 32.78 -31.69 4.16
CA ILE A 960 33.66 -32.57 3.39
C ILE A 960 32.91 -33.49 2.42
N PRO A 961 31.75 -34.09 2.76
CA PRO A 961 30.97 -34.88 1.81
C PRO A 961 30.55 -34.11 0.55
N VAL A 962 30.30 -32.80 0.67
CA VAL A 962 29.99 -31.95 -0.48
C VAL A 962 31.23 -31.69 -1.33
N MET A 963 32.38 -31.41 -0.70
CA MET A 963 33.66 -31.27 -1.41
C MET A 963 34.07 -32.60 -2.09
N HIS A 964 33.77 -33.73 -1.45
CA HIS A 964 33.99 -35.07 -2.00
C HIS A 964 33.17 -35.30 -3.28
N MET A 965 31.94 -34.80 -3.40
CA MET A 965 31.18 -34.87 -4.67
C MET A 965 31.96 -34.26 -5.84
N LEU A 966 32.65 -33.13 -5.62
CA LEU A 966 33.50 -32.51 -6.62
C LEU A 966 34.79 -33.31 -6.85
N TRP A 967 35.54 -33.62 -5.79
CA TRP A 967 36.83 -34.32 -5.91
C TRP A 967 36.68 -35.72 -6.48
N GLN A 968 35.73 -36.51 -6.01
CA GLN A 968 35.49 -37.86 -6.49
C GLN A 968 34.77 -37.83 -7.84
N HIS A 969 33.61 -37.19 -7.91
CA HIS A 969 32.71 -37.36 -9.06
C HIS A 969 32.76 -36.23 -10.09
N GLY A 970 33.39 -35.10 -9.80
CA GLY A 970 33.44 -33.95 -10.72
C GLY A 970 32.13 -33.18 -10.78
N VAL A 971 31.30 -33.31 -9.74
CA VAL A 971 29.98 -32.69 -9.66
C VAL A 971 30.03 -31.57 -8.62
N ALA A 972 29.90 -30.33 -9.09
CA ALA A 972 29.85 -29.15 -8.27
C ALA A 972 28.39 -28.87 -7.84
N MET A 973 28.18 -28.67 -6.54
CA MET A 973 26.86 -28.55 -5.93
C MET A 973 26.65 -27.12 -5.41
N GLU A 974 25.50 -26.51 -5.71
CA GLU A 974 25.08 -25.23 -5.14
C GLU A 974 24.72 -25.40 -3.66
N SER A 975 25.76 -25.38 -2.83
CA SER A 975 25.74 -25.81 -1.44
C SER A 975 25.76 -24.63 -0.45
N HIS A 976 25.04 -23.56 -0.83
CA HIS A 976 24.76 -22.48 0.10
C HIS A 976 23.88 -22.99 1.26
N ALA A 977 23.91 -22.31 2.41
CA ALA A 977 23.27 -22.80 3.63
C ALA A 977 21.78 -23.18 3.48
N GLN A 978 21.02 -22.47 2.64
CA GLN A 978 19.61 -22.79 2.39
C GLN A 978 19.38 -24.14 1.68
N ASN A 979 20.35 -24.68 0.94
CA ASN A 979 20.24 -25.96 0.23
C ASN A 979 20.76 -27.14 1.06
N MET A 980 21.20 -26.88 2.29
CA MET A 980 21.78 -27.88 3.18
C MET A 980 20.98 -27.99 4.47
N LEU A 981 20.79 -29.22 4.93
CA LEU A 981 20.28 -29.55 6.26
C LEU A 981 21.36 -30.29 7.05
N LEU A 982 21.40 -30.01 8.34
CA LEU A 982 22.23 -30.69 9.31
C LEU A 982 21.40 -31.78 9.99
N VAL A 983 21.76 -33.05 9.76
CA VAL A 983 21.32 -34.15 10.61
C VAL A 983 22.28 -34.24 11.80
N HIS A 984 21.72 -34.34 13.00
CA HIS A 984 22.49 -34.37 14.23
C HIS A 984 21.90 -35.33 15.26
N LYS A 985 22.74 -35.79 16.18
CA LYS A 985 22.31 -36.53 17.37
C LYS A 985 22.55 -35.68 18.60
N GLN A 986 21.47 -35.17 19.20
CA GLN A 986 21.53 -34.25 20.35
C GLN A 986 22.52 -33.08 20.12
N GLY A 987 22.41 -32.44 18.95
CA GLY A 987 23.24 -31.31 18.56
C GLY A 987 24.60 -31.63 17.96
N LEU A 988 25.12 -32.86 18.08
CA LEU A 988 26.39 -33.24 17.44
C LEU A 988 26.16 -33.58 15.95
N PRO A 989 26.84 -32.91 15.00
CA PRO A 989 26.70 -33.15 13.57
C PRO A 989 27.02 -34.60 13.17
N THR A 990 26.16 -35.21 12.36
CA THR A 990 26.36 -36.59 11.88
C THR A 990 26.30 -36.74 10.37
N GLN A 991 25.53 -35.90 9.66
CA GLN A 991 25.35 -36.05 8.21
C GLN A 991 24.79 -34.77 7.57
N ALA A 992 25.15 -34.51 6.31
CA ALA A 992 24.46 -33.53 5.46
C ALA A 992 23.23 -34.15 4.77
N ALA A 993 22.15 -33.36 4.64
CA ALA A 993 21.13 -33.60 3.62
C ALA A 993 21.09 -32.42 2.64
N LEU A 994 21.01 -32.73 1.34
CA LEU A 994 21.07 -31.75 0.25
C LEU A 994 19.74 -31.72 -0.50
N LYS A 995 19.41 -30.55 -1.07
CA LYS A 995 18.18 -30.32 -1.84
C LYS A 995 18.38 -29.24 -2.91
N ASP A 996 17.37 -29.07 -3.78
CA ASP A 996 17.32 -28.06 -4.85
C ASP A 996 18.31 -28.30 -6.02
N PHE A 997 18.18 -29.44 -6.71
CA PHE A 997 19.16 -29.90 -7.72
C PHE A 997 18.85 -29.51 -9.17
N HIS A 998 17.56 -29.39 -9.54
CA HIS A 998 17.11 -29.11 -10.93
C HIS A 998 17.80 -27.95 -11.65
N ASP A 999 18.33 -26.97 -10.90
CA ASP A 999 19.07 -25.82 -11.44
C ASP A 999 20.42 -25.59 -10.71
N GLY A 1000 20.67 -26.30 -9.61
CA GLY A 1000 21.77 -26.07 -8.66
C GLY A 1000 22.95 -27.03 -8.78
N VAL A 1001 23.13 -27.68 -9.93
CA VAL A 1001 24.28 -28.56 -10.19
C VAL A 1001 25.09 -28.03 -11.37
N ARG A 1002 26.41 -28.14 -11.29
CA ARG A 1002 27.34 -27.84 -12.38
C ARG A 1002 28.31 -29.01 -12.58
N PHE A 1003 28.61 -29.35 -13.83
CA PHE A 1003 29.54 -30.44 -14.15
C PHE A 1003 30.27 -30.19 -15.47
N SER A 1004 31.34 -30.95 -15.70
CA SER A 1004 32.00 -31.07 -17.00
C SER A 1004 32.03 -32.54 -17.41
N VAL A 1005 31.48 -32.87 -18.57
CA VAL A 1005 31.46 -34.25 -19.08
C VAL A 1005 32.87 -34.85 -19.13
N ALA A 1006 33.88 -34.04 -19.47
CA ALA A 1006 35.27 -34.46 -19.54
C ALA A 1006 35.93 -34.68 -18.16
N LEU A 1007 35.35 -34.14 -17.08
CA LEU A 1007 35.91 -34.21 -15.73
C LEU A 1007 35.09 -35.09 -14.77
N LEU A 1008 33.98 -35.69 -15.24
CA LEU A 1008 33.25 -36.71 -14.50
C LEU A 1008 34.09 -37.98 -14.35
N ASP A 1009 34.03 -38.63 -13.20
CA ASP A 1009 34.64 -39.95 -13.01
C ASP A 1009 33.86 -41.05 -13.75
N LYS A 1010 32.54 -40.87 -13.86
CA LYS A 1010 31.59 -41.80 -14.48
C LYS A 1010 30.66 -41.10 -15.48
N PRO A 1011 31.17 -40.62 -16.62
CA PRO A 1011 30.36 -39.94 -17.63
C PRO A 1011 29.26 -40.84 -18.22
N GLU A 1012 29.39 -42.17 -18.14
CA GLU A 1012 28.39 -43.14 -18.60
C GLU A 1012 27.11 -43.15 -17.76
N LEU A 1013 27.14 -42.61 -16.54
CA LEU A 1013 25.96 -42.47 -15.68
C LEU A 1013 25.18 -41.17 -15.91
N LEU A 1014 25.74 -40.21 -16.64
CA LEU A 1014 25.10 -38.93 -16.91
C LEU A 1014 23.85 -39.13 -17.79
N PRO A 1015 22.66 -38.67 -17.36
CA PRO A 1015 21.45 -38.79 -18.15
C PRO A 1015 21.39 -37.74 -19.27
N GLY A 1016 20.52 -37.94 -20.26
CA GLY A 1016 20.29 -36.97 -21.34
C GLY A 1016 19.49 -35.76 -20.85
N LEU A 1017 20.16 -34.78 -20.24
CA LEU A 1017 19.55 -33.56 -19.72
C LEU A 1017 19.11 -32.60 -20.84
N ILE A 1018 18.07 -31.83 -20.57
CA ILE A 1018 17.54 -30.81 -21.47
C ILE A 1018 18.30 -29.50 -21.24
N GLU A 1019 18.81 -28.90 -22.31
CA GLU A 1019 19.53 -27.62 -22.27
C GLU A 1019 18.58 -26.42 -22.11
N SER A 1020 19.13 -25.32 -21.57
CA SER A 1020 18.44 -24.03 -21.49
C SER A 1020 18.09 -23.51 -22.89
N PRO A 1021 16.81 -23.18 -23.18
CA PRO A 1021 16.43 -22.60 -24.46
C PRO A 1021 17.16 -21.28 -24.72
N ALA A 1022 17.53 -21.01 -25.98
CA ALA A 1022 18.29 -19.82 -26.37
C ALA A 1022 17.65 -18.51 -25.90
N GLU A 1023 16.32 -18.42 -25.85
CA GLU A 1023 15.62 -17.24 -25.36
C GLU A 1023 15.80 -17.02 -23.85
N HIS A 1024 15.76 -18.10 -23.07
CA HIS A 1024 15.99 -18.04 -21.63
C HIS A 1024 17.45 -17.72 -21.32
N ALA A 1025 18.39 -18.33 -22.05
CA ALA A 1025 19.82 -18.07 -21.92
C ALA A 1025 20.20 -16.61 -22.24
N ARG A 1026 19.44 -15.92 -23.11
CA ARG A 1026 19.62 -14.47 -23.36
C ARG A 1026 19.22 -13.60 -22.17
N VAL A 1027 18.24 -14.03 -21.38
CA VAL A 1027 17.72 -13.28 -20.23
C VAL A 1027 18.48 -13.61 -18.94
N ASN A 1028 18.88 -14.87 -18.76
CA ASN A 1028 19.67 -15.34 -17.62
C ASN A 1028 20.84 -16.22 -18.10
N PRO A 1029 21.94 -15.62 -18.57
CA PRO A 1029 23.09 -16.36 -19.10
C PRO A 1029 23.88 -17.14 -18.02
N ASN A 1030 23.58 -16.93 -16.73
CA ASN A 1030 24.14 -17.71 -15.62
C ASN A 1030 23.39 -19.04 -15.36
N SER A 1031 22.28 -19.31 -16.06
CA SER A 1031 21.51 -20.56 -15.94
C SER A 1031 22.00 -21.62 -16.95
N PHE A 1032 23.11 -22.29 -16.62
CA PHE A 1032 23.73 -23.34 -17.45
C PHE A 1032 24.21 -24.51 -16.58
N LEU A 1033 24.01 -25.77 -16.97
CA LEU A 1033 24.47 -26.92 -16.15
C LEU A 1033 25.92 -27.35 -16.45
N GLN A 1034 26.42 -27.09 -17.66
CA GLN A 1034 27.69 -27.62 -18.15
C GLN A 1034 28.74 -26.52 -18.34
N THR A 1035 29.96 -26.80 -17.89
CA THR A 1035 31.16 -26.02 -18.20
C THR A 1035 32.33 -26.94 -18.55
N ASP A 1036 33.30 -26.43 -19.29
CA ASP A 1036 34.55 -27.13 -19.58
C ASP A 1036 35.72 -26.62 -18.73
N CYS A 1037 35.47 -25.62 -17.88
CA CYS A 1037 36.47 -25.02 -17.00
C CYS A 1037 36.46 -25.70 -15.62
N LYS A 1038 37.58 -26.35 -15.25
CA LYS A 1038 37.75 -26.97 -13.93
C LYS A 1038 37.68 -25.95 -12.79
N ASP A 1039 38.19 -24.74 -13.01
CA ASP A 1039 38.23 -23.69 -12.01
C ASP A 1039 36.83 -23.12 -11.77
N GLU A 1040 35.98 -23.02 -12.81
CA GLU A 1040 34.56 -22.66 -12.64
C GLU A 1040 33.81 -23.67 -11.74
N LEU A 1041 34.09 -24.97 -11.85
CA LEU A 1041 33.48 -25.99 -10.98
C LEU A 1041 33.96 -25.88 -9.53
N ARG A 1042 35.27 -25.68 -9.35
CA ARG A 1042 35.88 -25.45 -8.03
C ARG A 1042 35.29 -24.20 -7.39
N ASP A 1043 35.28 -23.09 -8.11
CA ASP A 1043 34.89 -21.78 -7.61
C ASP A 1043 33.39 -21.72 -7.36
N PHE A 1044 32.55 -22.34 -8.20
CA PHE A 1044 31.13 -22.50 -7.89
C PHE A 1044 30.89 -23.21 -6.56
N THR A 1045 31.67 -24.26 -6.26
CA THR A 1045 31.56 -24.99 -4.99
C THR A 1045 32.12 -24.15 -3.83
N GLN A 1046 33.26 -23.49 -3.99
CA GLN A 1046 33.85 -22.67 -2.93
C GLN A 1046 33.07 -21.39 -2.65
N ASP A 1047 32.50 -20.76 -3.67
CA ASP A 1047 31.65 -19.59 -3.48
C ASP A 1047 30.41 -19.97 -2.65
N ALA A 1048 29.70 -21.04 -3.06
CA ALA A 1048 28.52 -21.52 -2.36
C ALA A 1048 28.82 -22.05 -0.94
N LEU A 1049 29.87 -22.85 -0.78
CA LEU A 1049 30.16 -23.58 0.46
C LEU A 1049 31.04 -22.78 1.42
N CYS A 1050 32.08 -22.11 0.90
CA CYS A 1050 33.05 -21.38 1.70
C CYS A 1050 32.65 -19.91 1.86
N PHE A 1051 32.36 -19.19 0.77
CA PHE A 1051 32.15 -17.73 0.80
C PHE A 1051 30.77 -17.32 1.34
N VAL A 1052 29.67 -17.88 0.83
CA VAL A 1052 28.31 -17.50 1.29
C VAL A 1052 27.82 -18.29 2.52
N ASN A 1053 28.52 -19.36 2.89
CA ASN A 1053 28.11 -20.27 3.99
C ASN A 1053 29.16 -20.30 5.13
N LEU A 1054 30.31 -20.98 4.98
CA LEU A 1054 31.30 -21.09 6.07
C LEU A 1054 31.85 -19.75 6.55
N ALA A 1055 32.00 -18.75 5.68
CA ALA A 1055 32.47 -17.42 6.06
C ALA A 1055 31.48 -16.71 7.01
N GLU A 1056 30.18 -16.86 6.76
CA GLU A 1056 29.14 -16.30 7.64
C GLU A 1056 29.05 -17.08 8.96
N LEU A 1057 29.20 -18.41 8.92
CA LEU A 1057 29.28 -19.22 10.12
C LEU A 1057 30.52 -18.87 10.95
N GLY A 1058 31.69 -18.76 10.34
CA GLY A 1058 32.93 -18.39 11.01
C GLY A 1058 32.82 -17.01 11.65
N TRP A 1059 32.21 -16.05 10.94
CA TRP A 1059 31.94 -14.74 11.49
C TRP A 1059 31.01 -14.79 12.70
N PHE A 1060 29.92 -15.54 12.59
CA PHE A 1060 28.98 -15.74 13.69
C PHE A 1060 29.65 -16.40 14.91
N ILE A 1061 30.52 -17.38 14.68
CA ILE A 1061 31.32 -18.02 15.73
C ILE A 1061 32.26 -17.02 16.41
N GLU A 1062 32.96 -16.19 15.65
CA GLU A 1062 33.84 -15.15 16.18
C GLU A 1062 33.06 -14.14 17.06
N GLN A 1063 31.83 -13.81 16.68
CA GLN A 1063 30.99 -12.88 17.44
C GLN A 1063 30.49 -13.45 18.76
N HIS A 1064 30.25 -14.75 18.85
CA HIS A 1064 29.48 -15.32 19.96
C HIS A 1064 30.24 -16.33 20.83
N PHE A 1065 31.36 -16.89 20.36
CA PHE A 1065 32.04 -18.00 21.06
C PHE A 1065 33.54 -17.76 21.34
N ALA A 1066 34.01 -16.50 21.25
CA ALA A 1066 35.40 -16.13 21.55
C ALA A 1066 36.44 -17.01 20.81
N PHE A 1067 36.19 -17.26 19.52
CA PHE A 1067 37.01 -18.11 18.66
C PHE A 1067 37.36 -17.33 17.40
N SER A 1068 38.65 -17.00 17.20
CA SER A 1068 39.03 -16.06 16.14
C SER A 1068 38.81 -16.63 14.74
N GLY A 1069 38.60 -15.74 13.77
CA GLY A 1069 38.44 -16.15 12.37
C GLY A 1069 39.65 -16.92 11.82
N GLU A 1070 40.87 -16.60 12.25
CA GLU A 1070 42.08 -17.38 11.89
C GLU A 1070 42.00 -18.80 12.44
N ALA A 1071 41.65 -18.97 13.72
CA ALA A 1071 41.52 -20.29 14.34
C ALA A 1071 40.39 -21.12 13.69
N PHE A 1072 39.34 -20.46 13.19
CA PHE A 1072 38.27 -21.10 12.40
C PHE A 1072 38.81 -21.66 11.09
N TRP A 1073 39.51 -20.86 10.29
CA TRP A 1073 40.04 -21.33 9.02
C TRP A 1073 41.18 -22.33 9.18
N ASP A 1074 42.04 -22.20 10.20
CA ASP A 1074 43.05 -23.19 10.56
C ASP A 1074 42.40 -24.55 10.90
N LEU A 1075 41.28 -24.53 11.64
CA LEU A 1075 40.51 -25.74 11.93
C LEU A 1075 39.97 -26.35 10.64
N VAL A 1076 39.23 -25.58 9.83
CA VAL A 1076 38.64 -26.07 8.57
C VAL A 1076 39.74 -26.65 7.66
N ARG A 1077 40.83 -25.93 7.49
CA ARG A 1077 42.00 -26.37 6.73
C ARG A 1077 42.57 -27.68 7.25
N SER A 1078 42.83 -27.79 8.55
CA SER A 1078 43.39 -29.01 9.14
C SER A 1078 42.48 -30.23 8.94
N ARG A 1079 41.16 -30.03 8.91
CA ARG A 1079 40.19 -31.10 8.59
C ARG A 1079 40.29 -31.52 7.14
N ILE A 1080 40.38 -30.57 6.20
CA ILE A 1080 40.57 -30.85 4.77
C ILE A 1080 41.89 -31.58 4.52
N GLU A 1081 43.01 -31.11 5.09
CA GLU A 1081 44.33 -31.75 4.93
C GLU A 1081 44.34 -33.18 5.47
N ARG A 1082 43.71 -33.40 6.64
CA ARG A 1082 43.54 -34.73 7.22
C ARG A 1082 42.73 -35.64 6.29
N TYR A 1083 41.67 -35.12 5.70
CA TYR A 1083 40.86 -35.85 4.74
C TYR A 1083 41.67 -36.20 3.48
N GLN A 1084 42.38 -35.24 2.87
CA GLN A 1084 43.21 -35.47 1.69
C GLN A 1084 44.32 -36.50 1.98
N SER A 1085 44.93 -36.44 3.15
CA SER A 1085 45.96 -37.40 3.60
C SER A 1085 45.40 -38.83 3.73
N ALA A 1086 44.15 -38.97 4.15
CA ALA A 1086 43.48 -40.27 4.27
C ALA A 1086 43.00 -40.83 2.91
N HIS A 1087 42.85 -39.98 1.89
CA HIS A 1087 42.31 -40.33 0.56
C HIS A 1087 43.33 -40.05 -0.54
N SER A 1088 44.58 -40.50 -0.37
CA SER A 1088 45.68 -40.26 -1.32
C SER A 1088 45.45 -40.81 -2.73
N HIS A 1089 44.48 -41.71 -2.93
CA HIS A 1089 44.05 -42.15 -4.26
C HIS A 1089 43.40 -41.03 -5.09
N LEU A 1090 42.98 -39.92 -4.45
CA LEU A 1090 42.40 -38.73 -5.09
C LEU A 1090 43.40 -37.58 -5.25
N SER A 1091 44.70 -37.79 -5.04
CA SER A 1091 45.70 -36.71 -5.12
C SER A 1091 45.64 -35.90 -6.42
N GLU A 1092 45.51 -36.55 -7.58
CA GLU A 1092 45.36 -35.84 -8.87
C GLU A 1092 44.08 -34.99 -8.93
N ARG A 1093 43.01 -35.43 -8.25
CA ARG A 1093 41.73 -34.70 -8.19
C ARG A 1093 41.79 -33.52 -7.21
N PHE A 1094 42.56 -33.64 -6.12
CA PHE A 1094 42.83 -32.53 -5.21
C PHE A 1094 43.64 -31.44 -5.90
N GLU A 1095 44.66 -31.79 -6.70
CA GLU A 1095 45.41 -30.83 -7.51
C GLU A 1095 44.55 -30.22 -8.64
N MET A 1096 43.63 -31.02 -9.22
CA MET A 1096 42.72 -30.55 -10.25
C MET A 1096 41.75 -29.49 -9.72
N PHE A 1097 41.12 -29.76 -8.57
CA PHE A 1097 40.18 -28.88 -7.88
C PHE A 1097 40.80 -28.39 -6.56
N ASP A 1098 41.83 -27.57 -6.68
CA ASP A 1098 42.66 -27.13 -5.56
C ASP A 1098 41.93 -26.15 -4.63
N PHE A 1099 41.44 -26.65 -3.49
CA PHE A 1099 40.80 -25.82 -2.45
C PHE A 1099 41.78 -24.92 -1.68
N PHE A 1100 43.10 -25.08 -1.88
CA PHE A 1100 44.15 -24.26 -1.27
C PHE A 1100 44.76 -23.25 -2.25
N ALA A 1101 44.17 -23.11 -3.46
CA ALA A 1101 44.56 -22.08 -4.41
C ALA A 1101 44.57 -20.70 -3.73
N PRO A 1102 45.55 -19.82 -4.04
CA PRO A 1102 45.74 -18.54 -3.34
C PRO A 1102 44.53 -17.59 -3.49
N SER A 1103 43.76 -17.76 -4.55
CA SER A 1103 42.55 -17.00 -4.83
C SER A 1103 41.47 -17.88 -5.43
N ILE A 1104 40.22 -17.47 -5.24
CA ILE A 1104 39.04 -18.04 -5.91
C ILE A 1104 38.18 -16.93 -6.49
N ASP A 1105 37.37 -17.26 -7.47
CA ASP A 1105 36.37 -16.34 -8.01
C ASP A 1105 35.04 -16.48 -7.25
N VAL A 1106 34.48 -15.35 -6.80
CA VAL A 1106 33.17 -15.28 -6.10
C VAL A 1106 32.21 -14.35 -6.83
N GLU A 1107 30.91 -14.64 -6.78
CA GLU A 1107 29.90 -13.82 -7.47
C GLU A 1107 29.77 -12.40 -6.87
N GLN A 1108 29.63 -11.40 -7.75
CA GLN A 1108 29.32 -10.02 -7.35
C GLN A 1108 27.80 -9.80 -7.32
N LEU A 1109 27.18 -10.22 -6.21
CA LEU A 1109 25.73 -10.26 -6.05
C LEU A 1109 25.06 -8.88 -6.09
N ALA A 1110 25.68 -7.84 -5.52
CA ALA A 1110 25.12 -6.49 -5.53
C ALA A 1110 25.28 -5.83 -6.90
N CYS A 1111 26.46 -5.91 -7.53
CA CYS A 1111 26.74 -5.38 -8.86
C CYS A 1111 25.79 -5.92 -9.93
N ARG A 1112 25.36 -7.18 -9.82
CA ARG A 1112 24.39 -7.79 -10.74
C ARG A 1112 23.06 -7.01 -10.83
N ARG A 1113 22.77 -6.10 -9.90
CA ARG A 1113 21.53 -5.31 -9.88
C ARG A 1113 21.58 -4.05 -10.71
N PHE A 1114 22.76 -3.49 -10.88
CA PHE A 1114 22.92 -2.23 -11.60
C PHE A 1114 23.89 -2.30 -12.77
N MET A 1115 24.69 -3.36 -12.87
CA MET A 1115 25.55 -3.63 -14.02
C MET A 1115 24.85 -4.56 -15.04
N PRO A 1116 25.21 -4.49 -16.34
CA PRO A 1116 24.65 -5.38 -17.36
C PRO A 1116 24.85 -6.87 -17.03
N GLU A 1117 23.88 -7.71 -17.37
CA GLU A 1117 23.97 -9.16 -17.14
C GLU A 1117 25.07 -9.79 -18.02
N GLN A 1118 25.86 -10.70 -17.46
CA GLN A 1118 26.94 -11.43 -18.12
C GLN A 1118 26.86 -12.92 -17.74
N ARG A 1119 27.52 -13.81 -18.51
CA ARG A 1119 27.51 -15.27 -18.23
C ARG A 1119 27.92 -15.59 -16.79
N LEU A 1120 29.05 -15.02 -16.36
CA LEU A 1120 29.54 -15.11 -14.98
C LEU A 1120 30.00 -13.71 -14.58
N ARG A 1121 29.41 -13.16 -13.51
CA ARG A 1121 29.82 -11.88 -12.91
C ARG A 1121 30.53 -12.19 -11.60
N VAL A 1122 31.84 -12.42 -11.70
CA VAL A 1122 32.68 -12.85 -10.60
C VAL A 1122 33.87 -11.93 -10.38
N MET A 1123 34.46 -11.98 -9.19
CA MET A 1123 35.70 -11.31 -8.85
C MET A 1123 36.64 -12.25 -8.09
N SER A 1124 37.94 -12.14 -8.38
CA SER A 1124 38.95 -12.93 -7.69
C SER A 1124 39.27 -12.36 -6.31
N VAL A 1125 39.22 -13.22 -5.29
CA VAL A 1125 39.41 -12.87 -3.88
C VAL A 1125 40.41 -13.79 -3.20
N SER A 1126 41.07 -13.30 -2.15
CA SER A 1126 42.01 -14.11 -1.36
C SER A 1126 41.27 -15.25 -0.67
N ASN A 1127 41.80 -16.46 -0.83
CA ASN A 1127 41.27 -17.66 -0.20
C ASN A 1127 41.83 -17.82 1.22
N PRO A 1128 40.98 -17.83 2.27
CA PRO A 1128 41.44 -18.01 3.65
C PRO A 1128 42.00 -19.42 3.92
N LEU A 1129 41.78 -20.38 3.02
CA LEU A 1129 42.36 -21.72 3.12
C LEU A 1129 43.80 -21.79 2.57
N ALA A 1130 44.29 -20.80 1.81
CA ALA A 1130 45.60 -20.87 1.16
C ALA A 1130 46.79 -20.94 2.13
N ASP A 1131 47.95 -21.43 1.66
CA ASP A 1131 49.20 -21.39 2.42
C ASP A 1131 49.60 -19.94 2.78
N ALA A 1132 50.21 -19.76 3.96
CA ALA A 1132 50.57 -18.48 4.59
C ALA A 1132 50.69 -17.29 3.61
N LYS A 1133 49.87 -16.26 3.87
CA LYS A 1133 49.67 -15.06 3.05
C LYS A 1133 50.93 -14.63 2.28
N PRO A 1134 50.89 -14.49 0.94
CA PRO A 1134 51.97 -13.81 0.23
C PRO A 1134 52.18 -12.42 0.85
N GLU A 1135 53.44 -12.06 1.08
CA GLU A 1135 53.82 -10.76 1.63
C GLU A 1135 53.07 -9.65 0.89
N SER A 1136 52.22 -8.92 1.62
CA SER A 1136 51.49 -7.78 1.07
C SER A 1136 52.51 -6.75 0.57
N THR A 1137 52.66 -6.63 -0.74
CA THR A 1137 53.21 -5.43 -1.35
C THR A 1137 52.27 -4.28 -1.01
N ASN A 1138 52.77 -3.33 -0.21
CA ASN A 1138 52.13 -2.05 0.06
C ASN A 1138 51.79 -1.36 -1.27
N GLU A 1139 50.50 -1.23 -1.60
CA GLU A 1139 49.92 -0.10 -2.35
C GLU A 1139 48.54 0.24 -1.82
#